data_AF-A0A1B2YX18-F1
#
_entry.id   AF-A0A1B2YX18-F1
#
_cell.length_a   1.000
_cell.length_b   1.000
_cell.length_c   1.000
_cell.angle_alpha   90.00
_cell.angle_beta   90.00
_cell.angle_gamma   90.00
#
_symmetry.space_group_name_H-M   'P 1'
#
loop_
_entity.id
_entity.type
_entity.pdbx_description
1 polymer ?
#
loop_
_entity_poly.entity_id
_entity_poly.type
_entity_poly.pdbx_seq_one_letter_code
_entity_poly.pdbx_strand_id
1 'polypeptide(L)'
;DPANGTVVINDDGTVTYTPDPDFNGEDTFDYTVTVTNPDGTTTTETATVVVTVTPEEDVMDDAETTPEDTPVVIDVLDNDGFDPAADVAVTDVTDPANGTVVINDDGTVTYTPDPDFNGEDTFDYTVTVTNPDGTTTTETATVVVTVTPEEDVMDDAETTPEDTPVVIDVLDNDGFDPAADVAVTDVTDPANGTVVINDDGTVTYTPDPDFNGEDTFDYTVTVTNPDGTTTTETATVVVTVTPDNPSLDVFKEGNYEDTNEDGVVNLGDSIIYNFIVFNNGDVPLSNITLTDELVDVMGGPIDLEVGESDSMTFTAIYAITQEDINTGAVYNQAIATGQDPAGEIATDASEDPTGIDPNNPLNDPDCMECTITVLNQDPEIAIVKTGTFNDEDGDGFAQVGETITYNFTVTNTGNVTVTNIIVTDPLVTVTGGPIDLVPGASDATTFVAEYVLTQDDVDAGMVENQALATGQNPSGDDVEDTSDDNSTVEGEEDITITDLPEDPGAIAIVKTGTFNDEDGDGFAEAGETITYNFTVTNTGNVTVTNIIVTDPLVTVTGGPIDLIPGASDATTFVAEYVLTQDDVDAGMVENQALATGQNPNGDDVEDTSDDDSTVEGEEDITITDLPEDPGAIAIVKTGTFNDEDGDGFAEAGETITYNFTVTNTGNVTVTNIIVTDPLVTVTGGPIDLVPGASDATTFVAEYVLTQDDVDAGMVENQALATGQNPNGDDVEDTSDDDSTVEGEEDITITDLPEDPGAIAIVKTGMFNDEDGDGFAQAGETITYNFTVSNTGNVTISNIVITDPLVAVTGGPIDLEPGASDSTTFVAVYTLTQDDVDAGLVENQALATGQNPNGDDVEDTSDDDSTAEGEEDVTITILPTGANSIALEKTGELIDLNGDGVYEPGEIIQYTFTVTNTGELTIEDIVITDPLVDVEGGPITLLPGESDSTTFTATYLITEEDIENGQVLNQATVSGVLPDGTELMDLSDDPTDDTNVDVNGDGNPDDPTVTIIPSVLNVTDLEVFTGISPDGDGQNDEFIIEGIVDFPDNNVQIFNRWGVQVFEGNGYDNQTVVFRGISDGRATINSDKELPEGTYYYLINYQTEDGLKRLSGYLYINR
;
A
#
# COMPACT_ATOMS: atom_id res chain seq x y z
N ASP A 1 -11.42 140.30 -160.66
CA ASP A 1 -11.12 139.01 -160.01
C ASP A 1 -9.82 138.45 -160.55
N PRO A 2 -8.99 137.84 -159.68
CA PRO A 2 -7.69 137.24 -160.01
C PRO A 2 -7.83 135.87 -160.70
N ALA A 3 -6.71 135.27 -161.13
CA ALA A 3 -6.72 134.09 -162.03
C ALA A 3 -6.73 132.73 -161.31
N ASN A 4 -6.10 132.64 -160.14
CA ASN A 4 -5.89 131.40 -159.36
C ASN A 4 -6.51 131.55 -157.97
N GLY A 5 -7.59 132.33 -157.87
CA GLY A 5 -8.31 132.56 -156.64
C GLY A 5 -9.54 133.46 -156.81
N THR A 6 -10.21 133.75 -155.71
CA THR A 6 -11.41 134.61 -155.69
C THR A 6 -11.22 135.79 -154.75
N VAL A 7 -11.81 136.95 -155.07
CA VAL A 7 -11.66 138.22 -154.32
C VAL A 7 -13.01 138.84 -153.96
N VAL A 8 -13.14 139.34 -152.72
CA VAL A 8 -14.35 140.02 -152.21
C VAL A 8 -13.98 141.31 -151.46
N ILE A 9 -14.65 142.45 -151.75
CA ILE A 9 -14.50 143.73 -151.02
C ILE A 9 -15.50 143.79 -149.87
N ASN A 10 -15.00 144.06 -148.65
CA ASN A 10 -15.79 144.11 -147.42
C ASN A 10 -16.31 145.54 -147.13
N ASP A 11 -17.39 145.68 -146.35
CA ASP A 11 -18.07 146.96 -146.03
C ASP A 11 -17.16 147.99 -145.31
N ASP A 12 -16.10 147.54 -144.64
CA ASP A 12 -15.13 148.37 -143.93
C ASP A 12 -13.96 148.87 -144.82
N GLY A 13 -13.94 148.47 -146.08
CA GLY A 13 -12.92 148.85 -147.07
C GLY A 13 -11.76 147.86 -147.21
N THR A 14 -11.76 146.71 -146.53
CA THR A 14 -10.76 145.63 -146.72
C THR A 14 -11.10 144.68 -147.87
N VAL A 15 -10.15 143.82 -148.28
CA VAL A 15 -10.32 142.84 -149.37
C VAL A 15 -9.82 141.46 -148.94
N THR A 16 -10.58 140.39 -149.21
CA THR A 16 -10.20 138.99 -148.92
C THR A 16 -9.88 138.22 -150.21
N TYR A 17 -8.77 137.46 -150.23
CA TYR A 17 -8.35 136.55 -151.32
C TYR A 17 -8.27 135.10 -150.83
N THR A 18 -8.76 134.14 -151.62
CA THR A 18 -8.64 132.69 -151.37
C THR A 18 -8.05 131.98 -152.60
N PRO A 19 -6.90 131.27 -152.49
CA PRO A 19 -6.28 130.53 -153.60
C PRO A 19 -6.95 129.17 -153.89
N ASP A 20 -6.74 128.65 -155.10
CA ASP A 20 -7.10 127.26 -155.47
C ASP A 20 -6.20 126.22 -154.74
N PRO A 21 -6.67 124.98 -154.47
CA PRO A 21 -5.86 123.94 -153.81
C PRO A 21 -4.54 123.64 -154.54
N ASP A 22 -3.47 123.38 -153.79
CA ASP A 22 -2.08 123.17 -154.25
C ASP A 22 -1.45 124.27 -155.11
N PHE A 23 -2.08 125.44 -155.17
CA PHE A 23 -1.45 126.58 -155.82
C PHE A 23 -0.45 127.25 -154.88
N ASN A 24 0.84 127.16 -155.22
CA ASN A 24 1.88 128.05 -154.73
C ASN A 24 2.38 128.97 -155.87
N GLY A 25 2.49 130.28 -155.60
CA GLY A 25 2.85 131.27 -156.62
C GLY A 25 2.19 132.65 -156.43
N GLU A 26 2.43 133.58 -157.35
CA GLU A 26 1.84 134.93 -157.34
C GLU A 26 0.52 135.01 -158.12
N ASP A 27 -0.45 135.79 -157.61
CA ASP A 27 -1.71 136.15 -158.25
C ASP A 27 -2.04 137.63 -158.01
N THR A 28 -2.85 138.30 -158.85
CA THR A 28 -3.01 139.77 -158.78
C THR A 28 -4.43 140.30 -159.03
N PHE A 29 -4.81 141.41 -158.38
CA PHE A 29 -6.07 142.13 -158.61
C PHE A 29 -5.95 143.66 -158.39
N ASP A 30 -6.76 144.49 -159.07
CA ASP A 30 -6.71 145.97 -158.98
C ASP A 30 -7.82 146.58 -158.09
N TYR A 31 -7.52 147.66 -157.35
CA TYR A 31 -8.50 148.49 -156.61
C TYR A 31 -8.27 150.01 -156.81
N THR A 32 -9.31 150.83 -156.63
CA THR A 32 -9.25 152.30 -156.81
C THR A 32 -9.58 153.06 -155.53
N VAL A 33 -8.76 154.06 -155.18
CA VAL A 33 -8.93 154.93 -154.01
C VAL A 33 -9.21 156.37 -154.46
N THR A 34 -10.31 156.95 -153.99
CA THR A 34 -10.68 158.36 -154.26
C THR A 34 -10.33 159.23 -153.05
N VAL A 35 -9.39 160.16 -153.19
CA VAL A 35 -9.03 161.15 -152.16
C VAL A 35 -9.75 162.46 -152.45
N THR A 36 -10.40 163.05 -151.43
CA THR A 36 -10.96 164.40 -151.51
C THR A 36 -10.09 165.36 -150.71
N ASN A 37 -9.51 166.33 -151.39
CA ASN A 37 -8.66 167.37 -150.83
C ASN A 37 -9.48 168.39 -150.01
N PRO A 38 -8.87 169.05 -149.01
CA PRO A 38 -9.54 170.09 -148.21
C PRO A 38 -10.02 171.32 -148.99
N ASP A 39 -9.50 171.53 -150.20
CA ASP A 39 -9.95 172.57 -151.12
C ASP A 39 -11.18 172.16 -151.96
N GLY A 40 -11.65 170.91 -151.82
CA GLY A 40 -12.80 170.34 -152.52
C GLY A 40 -12.48 169.67 -153.86
N THR A 41 -11.21 169.54 -154.25
CA THR A 41 -10.82 168.74 -155.42
C THR A 41 -10.61 167.27 -155.06
N THR A 42 -10.82 166.35 -156.00
CA THR A 42 -10.56 164.93 -155.78
C THR A 42 -9.55 164.39 -156.78
N THR A 43 -8.74 163.42 -156.34
CA THR A 43 -7.88 162.60 -157.19
C THR A 43 -8.14 161.13 -156.92
N THR A 44 -8.25 160.34 -157.99
CA THR A 44 -8.41 158.88 -157.93
C THR A 44 -7.11 158.21 -158.31
N GLU A 45 -6.62 157.34 -157.45
CA GLU A 45 -5.44 156.49 -157.69
C GLU A 45 -5.91 155.05 -157.85
N THR A 46 -5.34 154.32 -158.82
CA THR A 46 -5.53 152.86 -158.95
C THR A 46 -4.28 152.16 -158.41
N ALA A 47 -4.46 151.11 -157.62
CA ALA A 47 -3.38 150.28 -157.11
C ALA A 47 -3.68 148.79 -157.39
N THR A 48 -2.65 148.05 -157.78
CA THR A 48 -2.69 146.59 -157.94
C THR A 48 -2.23 145.94 -156.64
N VAL A 49 -2.95 144.92 -156.18
CA VAL A 49 -2.56 144.00 -155.11
C VAL A 49 -2.02 142.73 -155.76
N VAL A 50 -0.83 142.33 -155.34
CA VAL A 50 -0.23 141.04 -155.65
C VAL A 50 -0.34 140.18 -154.38
N VAL A 51 -0.78 138.94 -154.51
CA VAL A 51 -0.85 137.94 -153.45
C VAL A 51 0.10 136.80 -153.82
N THR A 52 0.95 136.38 -152.89
CA THR A 52 1.88 135.25 -153.08
C THR A 52 1.51 134.14 -152.10
N VAL A 53 1.32 132.91 -152.60
CA VAL A 53 1.07 131.70 -151.81
C VAL A 53 2.35 130.85 -151.78
N THR A 54 2.79 130.40 -150.59
CA THR A 54 4.07 129.67 -150.36
C THR A 54 3.88 128.14 -150.25
N PRO A 55 4.84 127.30 -150.71
CA PRO A 55 4.80 125.82 -150.54
C PRO A 55 5.18 125.34 -149.11
N GLU A 56 4.89 124.06 -148.79
CA GLU A 56 5.18 123.31 -147.53
C GLU A 56 5.98 122.00 -147.86
N GLU A 57 6.72 121.41 -146.90
CA GLU A 57 7.64 120.22 -147.08
C GLU A 57 7.05 118.96 -146.40
N ASP A 58 7.30 117.76 -146.95
CA ASP A 58 6.53 116.53 -146.65
C ASP A 58 7.30 115.36 -145.98
N VAL A 59 8.66 115.26 -146.06
CA VAL A 59 9.50 114.15 -145.47
C VAL A 59 10.55 114.62 -144.44
N MET A 60 10.79 113.88 -143.33
CA MET A 60 11.67 114.24 -142.19
C MET A 60 12.67 113.15 -141.72
N ASP A 61 13.78 113.54 -141.06
CA ASP A 61 14.85 112.63 -140.54
C ASP A 61 14.43 111.75 -139.33
N ASP A 62 15.03 110.55 -139.18
CA ASP A 62 14.75 109.53 -138.14
C ASP A 62 15.98 109.19 -137.24
N ALA A 63 15.73 108.51 -136.11
CA ALA A 63 16.78 107.96 -135.25
C ALA A 63 16.35 106.70 -134.46
N GLU A 64 17.26 105.77 -134.18
CA GLU A 64 17.03 104.50 -133.44
C GLU A 64 18.25 104.03 -132.61
N THR A 65 18.08 103.07 -131.69
CA THR A 65 19.16 102.44 -130.89
C THR A 65 19.04 100.91 -130.80
N THR A 66 20.16 100.18 -130.79
CA THR A 66 20.20 98.70 -130.68
C THR A 66 21.46 98.20 -129.93
N PRO A 67 21.47 97.04 -129.25
CA PRO A 67 22.72 96.42 -128.79
C PRO A 67 23.63 96.00 -129.96
N GLU A 68 24.94 95.84 -129.69
CA GLU A 68 25.83 95.19 -130.65
C GLU A 68 25.31 93.78 -131.00
N ASP A 69 25.65 93.33 -132.20
CA ASP A 69 25.15 92.08 -132.80
C ASP A 69 23.63 91.93 -132.98
N THR A 70 22.85 92.98 -132.68
CA THR A 70 21.39 92.93 -132.75
C THR A 70 20.83 93.80 -133.90
N PRO A 71 20.23 93.20 -134.96
CA PRO A 71 19.51 93.94 -135.99
C PRO A 71 18.26 94.68 -135.46
N VAL A 72 17.97 95.87 -136.00
CA VAL A 72 16.79 96.69 -135.65
C VAL A 72 15.99 97.10 -136.90
N VAL A 73 14.65 97.07 -136.80
CA VAL A 73 13.72 97.48 -137.87
C VAL A 73 13.14 98.86 -137.55
N ILE A 74 13.17 99.78 -138.51
CA ILE A 74 12.84 101.20 -138.39
C ILE A 74 11.73 101.55 -139.39
N ASP A 75 10.61 102.12 -138.91
CA ASP A 75 9.54 102.65 -139.76
C ASP A 75 9.79 104.13 -140.06
N VAL A 76 10.48 104.38 -141.17
CA VAL A 76 10.94 105.72 -141.55
C VAL A 76 9.82 106.65 -142.05
N LEU A 77 8.63 106.14 -142.37
CA LEU A 77 7.52 106.97 -142.83
C LEU A 77 6.60 107.45 -141.68
N ASP A 78 6.77 106.93 -140.46
CA ASP A 78 5.83 107.21 -139.36
C ASP A 78 5.82 108.68 -138.93
N ASN A 79 6.93 109.40 -139.17
CA ASN A 79 7.07 110.81 -138.84
C ASN A 79 6.70 111.77 -139.99
N ASP A 80 6.46 111.25 -141.20
CA ASP A 80 6.24 112.04 -142.43
C ASP A 80 4.77 112.49 -142.63
N GLY A 81 4.56 113.52 -143.47
CA GLY A 81 3.23 114.10 -143.71
C GLY A 81 2.86 114.17 -145.20
N PHE A 82 1.88 113.37 -145.64
CA PHE A 82 1.44 113.33 -147.04
C PHE A 82 -0.08 113.55 -147.22
N ASP A 83 -0.52 113.96 -148.43
CA ASP A 83 -1.95 113.97 -148.79
C ASP A 83 -2.52 112.54 -148.71
N PRO A 84 -3.61 112.29 -147.95
CA PRO A 84 -4.19 110.96 -147.79
C PRO A 84 -4.73 110.31 -149.08
N ALA A 85 -4.83 111.06 -150.18
CA ALA A 85 -5.18 110.52 -151.49
C ALA A 85 -3.96 110.10 -152.34
N ALA A 86 -2.74 110.44 -151.93
CA ALA A 86 -1.51 110.07 -152.61
C ALA A 86 -1.05 108.64 -152.22
N ASP A 87 -0.32 107.99 -153.14
CA ASP A 87 0.34 106.70 -152.92
C ASP A 87 1.83 106.95 -152.60
N VAL A 88 2.33 106.40 -151.49
CA VAL A 88 3.65 106.73 -150.93
C VAL A 88 4.46 105.45 -150.72
N ALA A 89 5.73 105.44 -151.14
CA ALA A 89 6.63 104.31 -150.93
C ALA A 89 8.08 104.76 -150.67
N VAL A 90 8.76 104.09 -149.74
CA VAL A 90 10.23 104.13 -149.63
C VAL A 90 10.82 103.37 -150.81
N THR A 91 11.71 104.02 -151.54
CA THR A 91 12.19 103.53 -152.84
C THR A 91 13.69 103.29 -152.91
N ASP A 92 14.48 103.86 -152.00
CA ASP A 92 15.94 103.69 -151.98
C ASP A 92 16.51 103.93 -150.56
N VAL A 93 17.63 103.26 -150.23
CA VAL A 93 18.42 103.43 -149.00
C VAL A 93 19.92 103.30 -149.28
N THR A 94 20.77 103.88 -148.42
CA THR A 94 22.23 103.68 -148.44
C THR A 94 22.70 102.74 -147.30
N ASP A 95 23.83 102.05 -147.51
CA ASP A 95 24.49 101.31 -146.43
C ASP A 95 25.38 102.25 -145.60
N PRO A 96 25.39 102.12 -144.27
CA PRO A 96 26.22 102.91 -143.37
C PRO A 96 27.63 102.28 -143.19
N ALA A 97 28.46 102.79 -142.27
CA ALA A 97 29.88 102.45 -142.23
C ALA A 97 30.22 101.18 -141.43
N ASN A 98 29.42 100.86 -140.41
CA ASN A 98 29.62 99.76 -139.46
C ASN A 98 28.32 98.93 -139.32
N GLY A 99 27.61 98.78 -140.44
CA GLY A 99 26.39 98.02 -140.54
C GLY A 99 25.85 97.96 -141.97
N THR A 100 24.75 97.24 -142.16
CA THR A 100 24.06 97.09 -143.44
C THR A 100 22.58 97.43 -143.30
N VAL A 101 21.98 97.99 -144.36
CA VAL A 101 20.58 98.42 -144.36
C VAL A 101 19.81 97.82 -145.53
N VAL A 102 18.61 97.31 -145.27
CA VAL A 102 17.72 96.74 -146.29
C VAL A 102 16.30 97.29 -146.18
N ILE A 103 15.65 97.60 -147.30
CA ILE A 103 14.22 97.95 -147.35
C ILE A 103 13.40 96.66 -147.27
N ASN A 104 12.45 96.62 -146.35
CA ASN A 104 11.53 95.50 -146.16
C ASN A 104 10.32 95.58 -147.11
N ASP A 105 9.67 94.45 -147.38
CA ASP A 105 8.51 94.36 -148.29
C ASP A 105 7.31 95.25 -147.88
N ASP A 106 7.25 95.68 -146.61
CA ASP A 106 6.19 96.54 -146.06
C ASP A 106 6.51 98.04 -146.09
N GLY A 107 7.72 98.42 -146.54
CA GLY A 107 8.17 99.81 -146.64
C GLY A 107 9.00 100.31 -145.46
N THR A 108 9.18 99.52 -144.40
CA THR A 108 10.14 99.81 -143.32
C THR A 108 11.59 99.48 -143.76
N VAL A 109 12.60 99.85 -142.96
CA VAL A 109 14.02 99.54 -143.22
C VAL A 109 14.65 98.79 -142.05
N THR A 110 15.51 97.80 -142.30
CA THR A 110 16.23 97.06 -141.24
C THR A 110 17.70 97.44 -141.26
N TYR A 111 18.25 97.92 -140.14
CA TYR A 111 19.69 98.12 -139.89
C TYR A 111 20.26 96.94 -139.12
N THR A 112 21.39 96.39 -139.56
CA THR A 112 22.16 95.35 -138.84
C THR A 112 23.57 95.87 -138.58
N PRO A 113 24.01 96.03 -137.31
CA PRO A 113 25.39 96.41 -137.01
C PRO A 113 26.39 95.33 -137.43
N ASP A 114 27.63 95.71 -137.71
CA ASP A 114 28.75 94.78 -137.85
C ASP A 114 29.05 94.10 -136.50
N PRO A 115 29.59 92.85 -136.49
CA PRO A 115 29.86 92.14 -135.25
C PRO A 115 30.79 92.90 -134.29
N ASP A 116 30.47 92.88 -132.99
CA ASP A 116 31.17 93.58 -131.89
C ASP A 116 31.34 95.10 -132.10
N PHE A 117 30.55 95.69 -133.00
CA PHE A 117 30.55 97.12 -133.17
C PHE A 117 29.63 97.78 -132.13
N ASN A 118 30.21 98.60 -131.28
CA ASN A 118 29.50 99.58 -130.46
C ASN A 118 29.86 101.02 -130.87
N GLY A 119 28.86 101.90 -130.99
CA GLY A 119 29.01 103.27 -131.48
C GLY A 119 27.83 103.78 -132.33
N GLU A 120 27.89 105.02 -132.82
CA GLU A 120 26.86 105.60 -133.73
C GLU A 120 27.17 105.26 -135.21
N ASP A 121 26.12 104.98 -135.99
CA ASP A 121 26.16 104.76 -137.45
C ASP A 121 24.98 105.45 -138.16
N THR A 122 25.09 105.81 -139.46
CA THR A 122 24.09 106.67 -140.15
C THR A 122 23.86 106.32 -141.63
N PHE A 123 22.61 106.35 -142.12
CA PHE A 123 22.23 106.11 -143.52
C PHE A 123 21.10 107.05 -144.02
N ASP A 124 20.89 107.17 -145.33
CA ASP A 124 19.83 108.01 -145.94
C ASP A 124 18.73 107.13 -146.60
N TYR A 125 17.48 107.62 -146.67
CA TYR A 125 16.36 107.00 -147.39
C TYR A 125 15.61 107.97 -148.33
N THR A 126 14.95 107.45 -149.36
CA THR A 126 14.18 108.23 -150.37
C THR A 126 12.73 107.78 -150.48
N VAL A 127 11.79 108.72 -150.36
CA VAL A 127 10.34 108.49 -150.50
C VAL A 127 9.85 109.00 -151.86
N THR A 128 9.03 108.20 -152.56
CA THR A 128 8.33 108.61 -153.79
C THR A 128 6.83 108.76 -153.52
N VAL A 129 6.26 109.93 -153.83
CA VAL A 129 4.84 110.26 -153.68
C VAL A 129 4.18 110.33 -155.06
N THR A 130 3.07 109.63 -155.25
CA THR A 130 2.27 109.64 -156.49
C THR A 130 0.88 110.21 -156.23
N ASN A 131 0.58 111.37 -156.80
CA ASN A 131 -0.69 112.06 -156.64
C ASN A 131 -1.83 111.44 -157.48
N PRO A 132 -3.12 111.66 -157.12
CA PRO A 132 -4.26 111.11 -157.85
C PRO A 132 -4.35 111.49 -159.34
N ASP A 133 -3.68 112.58 -159.75
CA ASP A 133 -3.60 113.02 -161.14
C ASP A 133 -2.51 112.30 -161.96
N GLY A 134 -1.74 111.42 -161.31
CA GLY A 134 -0.67 110.62 -161.89
C GLY A 134 0.69 111.33 -161.94
N THR A 135 0.85 112.50 -161.31
CA THR A 135 2.16 113.14 -161.13
C THR A 135 2.91 112.53 -159.95
N THR A 136 4.25 112.51 -160.02
CA THR A 136 5.11 111.91 -158.99
C THR A 136 6.23 112.87 -158.56
N THR A 137 6.50 112.95 -157.26
CA THR A 137 7.62 113.68 -156.64
C THR A 137 8.43 112.75 -155.73
N THR A 138 9.67 113.11 -155.41
CA THR A 138 10.56 112.33 -154.53
C THR A 138 11.27 113.24 -153.54
N GLU A 139 11.40 112.81 -152.29
CA GLU A 139 12.09 113.51 -151.20
C GLU A 139 13.02 112.54 -150.44
N THR A 140 14.06 113.06 -149.78
CA THR A 140 15.12 112.27 -149.11
C THR A 140 15.34 112.75 -147.68
N ALA A 141 15.55 111.83 -146.74
CA ALA A 141 15.86 112.09 -145.33
C ALA A 141 16.88 111.09 -144.75
N THR A 142 17.40 111.37 -143.55
CA THR A 142 18.53 110.65 -142.91
C THR A 142 18.07 109.87 -141.67
N VAL A 143 18.68 108.71 -141.40
CA VAL A 143 18.49 107.89 -140.18
C VAL A 143 19.82 107.76 -139.41
N VAL A 144 19.77 107.96 -138.09
CA VAL A 144 20.92 107.76 -137.16
C VAL A 144 20.65 106.58 -136.22
N VAL A 145 21.56 105.58 -136.15
CA VAL A 145 21.46 104.42 -135.26
C VAL A 145 22.60 104.40 -134.23
N THR A 146 22.30 104.21 -132.93
CA THR A 146 23.32 104.04 -131.88
C THR A 146 23.40 102.58 -131.40
N VAL A 147 24.59 101.98 -131.42
CA VAL A 147 24.87 100.60 -131.04
C VAL A 147 25.56 100.52 -129.66
N THR A 148 25.08 99.70 -128.71
CA THR A 148 25.59 99.62 -127.31
C THR A 148 26.30 98.28 -126.99
N PRO A 149 27.38 98.25 -126.18
CA PRO A 149 28.16 97.03 -125.92
C PRO A 149 27.50 96.02 -124.96
N GLU A 150 27.88 94.73 -125.05
CA GLU A 150 27.51 93.59 -124.16
C GLU A 150 28.77 92.96 -123.47
N GLU A 151 28.63 92.12 -122.43
CA GLU A 151 29.76 91.49 -121.68
C GLU A 151 29.84 89.99 -121.98
N ASP A 152 31.03 89.45 -122.28
CA ASP A 152 31.20 88.08 -122.81
C ASP A 152 31.84 87.06 -121.83
N VAL A 153 32.60 87.52 -120.82
CA VAL A 153 33.31 86.67 -119.83
C VAL A 153 32.74 86.77 -118.40
N MET A 154 32.55 85.64 -117.70
CA MET A 154 31.94 85.54 -116.36
C MET A 154 32.82 84.84 -115.30
N ASP A 155 32.64 85.21 -114.02
CA ASP A 155 33.37 84.62 -112.87
C ASP A 155 33.05 83.13 -112.62
N ASP A 156 34.04 82.35 -112.16
CA ASP A 156 33.96 80.91 -111.85
C ASP A 156 34.16 80.59 -110.36
N ALA A 157 33.75 79.38 -109.94
CA ALA A 157 34.03 78.85 -108.60
C ALA A 157 34.22 77.32 -108.58
N GLU A 158 35.13 76.83 -107.73
CA GLU A 158 35.42 75.39 -107.54
C GLU A 158 35.80 75.05 -106.08
N THR A 159 35.76 73.77 -105.70
CA THR A 159 36.17 73.25 -104.38
C THR A 159 37.17 72.09 -104.50
N THR A 160 38.15 72.00 -103.62
CA THR A 160 39.11 70.88 -103.56
C THR A 160 39.61 70.62 -102.13
N PRO A 161 40.00 69.40 -101.73
CA PRO A 161 40.73 69.18 -100.49
C PRO A 161 42.08 69.90 -100.49
N GLU A 162 42.63 70.19 -99.29
CA GLU A 162 44.02 70.65 -99.19
C GLU A 162 44.99 69.65 -99.84
N ASP A 163 46.12 70.16 -100.30
CA ASP A 163 47.14 69.39 -101.05
C ASP A 163 46.69 68.73 -102.36
N THR A 164 45.43 68.93 -102.79
CA THR A 164 44.86 68.29 -103.98
C THR A 164 44.69 69.30 -105.12
N PRO A 165 45.43 69.16 -106.25
CA PRO A 165 45.22 69.98 -107.44
C PRO A 165 43.85 69.76 -108.08
N VAL A 166 43.23 70.83 -108.58
CA VAL A 166 41.95 70.80 -109.30
C VAL A 166 42.07 71.44 -110.68
N VAL A 167 41.42 70.84 -111.68
CA VAL A 167 41.35 71.34 -113.06
C VAL A 167 39.99 72.01 -113.25
N ILE A 168 39.98 73.24 -113.75
CA ILE A 168 38.81 74.10 -113.90
C ILE A 168 38.69 74.51 -115.37
N ASP A 169 37.52 74.28 -115.96
CA ASP A 169 37.18 74.79 -117.29
C ASP A 169 36.52 76.17 -117.15
N VAL A 170 37.30 77.23 -117.36
CA VAL A 170 36.88 78.62 -117.11
C VAL A 170 36.10 79.24 -118.26
N LEU A 171 36.05 78.59 -119.43
CA LEU A 171 35.27 79.10 -120.57
C LEU A 171 33.87 78.49 -120.64
N ASP A 172 33.56 77.51 -119.79
CA ASP A 172 32.32 76.72 -119.86
C ASP A 172 31.06 77.56 -119.57
N ASN A 173 31.22 78.67 -118.84
CA ASN A 173 30.15 79.59 -118.48
C ASN A 173 30.10 80.85 -119.38
N ASP A 174 31.09 81.11 -120.23
CA ASP A 174 31.22 82.32 -121.03
C ASP A 174 30.37 82.31 -122.32
N GLY A 175 30.13 83.49 -122.91
CA GLY A 175 29.30 83.66 -124.11
C GLY A 175 29.99 84.48 -125.20
N PHE A 176 30.54 83.82 -126.23
CA PHE A 176 31.22 84.48 -127.36
C PHE A 176 30.52 84.23 -128.71
N ASP A 177 30.78 85.07 -129.73
CA ASP A 177 30.39 84.79 -131.12
C ASP A 177 31.01 83.44 -131.58
N PRO A 178 30.22 82.46 -132.04
CA PRO A 178 30.72 81.18 -132.54
C PRO A 178 31.67 81.27 -133.75
N ALA A 179 31.77 82.44 -134.41
CA ALA A 179 32.74 82.69 -135.47
C ALA A 179 34.10 83.21 -134.97
N ALA A 180 34.19 83.65 -133.71
CA ALA A 180 35.42 84.14 -133.10
C ALA A 180 36.35 83.00 -132.63
N ASP A 181 37.65 83.26 -132.63
CA ASP A 181 38.66 82.37 -132.03
C ASP A 181 38.97 82.85 -130.60
N VAL A 182 38.73 81.99 -129.61
CA VAL A 182 38.76 82.33 -128.18
C VAL A 182 39.85 81.52 -127.49
N ALA A 183 40.68 82.18 -126.69
CA ALA A 183 41.69 81.51 -125.88
C ALA A 183 41.86 82.20 -124.52
N VAL A 184 42.02 81.40 -123.47
CA VAL A 184 42.58 81.86 -122.17
C VAL A 184 44.06 82.16 -122.40
N THR A 185 44.45 83.42 -122.27
CA THR A 185 45.80 83.87 -122.62
C THR A 185 46.66 84.26 -121.43
N ASP A 186 46.04 84.55 -120.28
CA ASP A 186 46.76 84.90 -119.06
C ASP A 186 45.98 84.46 -117.81
N VAL A 187 46.72 84.16 -116.74
CA VAL A 187 46.19 83.86 -115.39
C VAL A 187 47.08 84.51 -114.35
N THR A 188 46.51 84.89 -113.22
CA THR A 188 47.29 85.30 -112.04
C THR A 188 47.49 84.15 -111.08
N ASP A 189 48.61 84.16 -110.34
CA ASP A 189 48.76 83.25 -109.20
C ASP A 189 47.99 83.81 -108.00
N PRO A 190 47.21 82.97 -107.31
CA PRO A 190 46.48 83.35 -106.11
C PRO A 190 47.41 83.39 -104.89
N ALA A 191 46.89 83.68 -103.69
CA ALA A 191 47.73 83.98 -102.53
C ALA A 191 48.29 82.73 -101.84
N ASN A 192 47.60 81.59 -101.96
CA ASN A 192 47.91 80.34 -101.27
C ASN A 192 47.82 79.14 -102.24
N GLY A 193 48.26 79.36 -103.48
CA GLY A 193 48.30 78.34 -104.51
C GLY A 193 49.00 78.84 -105.77
N THR A 194 49.05 77.96 -106.77
CA THR A 194 49.61 78.27 -108.10
C THR A 194 48.62 77.87 -109.19
N VAL A 195 48.57 78.65 -110.27
CA VAL A 195 47.65 78.40 -111.39
C VAL A 195 48.43 78.29 -112.69
N VAL A 196 48.11 77.27 -113.49
CA VAL A 196 48.69 77.06 -114.81
C VAL A 196 47.60 76.88 -115.86
N ILE A 197 47.77 77.51 -117.02
CA ILE A 197 46.92 77.26 -118.21
C ILE A 197 47.38 75.95 -118.86
N ASN A 198 46.45 75.04 -119.09
CA ASN A 198 46.69 73.77 -119.75
C ASN A 198 46.67 73.91 -121.27
N ASP A 199 47.28 72.94 -121.98
CA ASP A 199 47.36 72.93 -123.45
C ASP A 199 45.97 72.91 -124.14
N ASP A 200 44.90 72.54 -123.41
CA ASP A 200 43.52 72.47 -123.91
C ASP A 200 42.68 73.71 -123.61
N GLY A 201 43.23 74.71 -122.90
CA GLY A 201 42.55 75.95 -122.55
C GLY A 201 41.93 75.98 -121.15
N THR A 202 41.90 74.85 -120.42
CA THR A 202 41.51 74.82 -119.00
C THR A 202 42.62 75.38 -118.10
N VAL A 203 42.33 75.62 -116.82
CA VAL A 203 43.33 76.03 -115.82
C VAL A 203 43.44 75.00 -114.69
N THR A 204 44.63 74.79 -114.15
CA THR A 204 44.84 73.93 -112.98
C THR A 204 45.28 74.77 -111.79
N TYR A 205 44.47 74.77 -110.73
CA TYR A 205 44.82 75.33 -109.43
C TYR A 205 45.45 74.24 -108.56
N THR A 206 46.61 74.53 -107.98
CA THR A 206 47.26 73.69 -106.97
C THR A 206 47.41 74.50 -105.68
N PRO A 207 46.73 74.12 -104.58
CA PRO A 207 46.89 74.81 -103.30
C PRO A 207 48.32 74.67 -102.77
N ASP A 208 48.76 75.64 -101.98
CA ASP A 208 49.97 75.53 -101.18
C ASP A 208 49.83 74.40 -100.15
N PRO A 209 50.92 73.72 -99.78
CA PRO A 209 50.87 72.68 -98.76
C PRO A 209 50.21 73.14 -97.46
N ASP A 210 49.33 72.32 -96.89
CA ASP A 210 48.60 72.55 -95.63
C ASP A 210 47.68 73.80 -95.65
N PHE A 211 47.30 74.30 -96.83
CA PHE A 211 46.38 75.42 -96.95
C PHE A 211 44.92 74.96 -97.02
N ASN A 212 44.10 75.48 -96.12
CA ASN A 212 42.64 75.41 -96.18
C ASN A 212 42.01 76.82 -96.06
N GLY A 213 40.90 77.02 -96.77
CA GLY A 213 40.24 78.31 -96.92
C GLY A 213 39.96 78.67 -98.39
N GLU A 214 39.42 79.86 -98.63
CA GLU A 214 39.18 80.38 -99.98
C GLU A 214 40.46 81.01 -100.56
N ASP A 215 40.76 80.74 -101.82
CA ASP A 215 41.80 81.39 -102.61
C ASP A 215 41.25 81.85 -103.96
N THR A 216 41.79 82.92 -104.54
CA THR A 216 41.18 83.57 -105.73
C THR A 216 42.23 84.02 -106.75
N PHE A 217 41.98 83.77 -108.03
CA PHE A 217 42.80 84.25 -109.15
C PHE A 217 41.94 84.81 -110.28
N ASP A 218 42.54 85.64 -111.13
CA ASP A 218 41.90 86.20 -112.33
C ASP A 218 42.41 85.49 -113.58
N TYR A 219 41.57 85.31 -114.60
CA TYR A 219 41.96 84.86 -115.94
C TYR A 219 41.59 85.89 -117.00
N THR A 220 42.35 85.91 -118.10
CA THR A 220 42.11 86.79 -119.26
C THR A 220 41.79 85.96 -120.48
N VAL A 221 40.69 86.30 -121.16
CA VAL A 221 40.30 85.72 -122.44
C VAL A 221 40.63 86.71 -123.55
N THR A 222 41.22 86.22 -124.64
CA THR A 222 41.41 86.99 -125.87
C THR A 222 40.49 86.44 -126.96
N VAL A 223 39.62 87.30 -127.47
CA VAL A 223 38.70 87.00 -128.57
C VAL A 223 39.28 87.59 -129.84
N THR A 224 39.42 86.78 -130.88
CA THR A 224 39.90 87.19 -132.20
C THR A 224 38.78 87.04 -133.23
N ASN A 225 38.31 88.16 -133.76
CA ASN A 225 37.22 88.20 -134.71
C ASN A 225 37.65 87.77 -136.13
N PRO A 226 36.72 87.33 -136.99
CA PRO A 226 37.02 86.91 -138.36
C PRO A 226 37.72 87.96 -139.22
N ASP A 227 37.57 89.25 -138.88
CA ASP A 227 38.20 90.38 -139.56
C ASP A 227 39.65 90.64 -139.11
N GLY A 228 40.11 89.91 -138.08
CA GLY A 228 41.45 90.00 -137.50
C GLY A 228 41.62 91.04 -136.40
N THR A 229 40.54 91.66 -135.92
CA THR A 229 40.56 92.47 -134.70
C THR A 229 40.56 91.58 -133.46
N THR A 230 41.07 92.10 -132.34
CA THR A 230 41.16 91.35 -131.07
C THR A 230 40.71 92.21 -129.90
N THR A 231 39.86 91.66 -129.05
CA THR A 231 39.45 92.21 -127.75
C THR A 231 39.95 91.30 -126.62
N THR A 232 40.00 91.84 -125.40
CA THR A 232 40.41 91.08 -124.21
C THR A 232 39.50 91.40 -123.04
N GLU A 233 39.05 90.38 -122.34
CA GLU A 233 38.19 90.46 -121.17
C GLU A 233 38.76 89.65 -120.01
N THR A 234 38.37 89.97 -118.78
CA THR A 234 38.93 89.38 -117.56
C THR A 234 37.85 89.00 -116.56
N ALA A 235 37.93 87.81 -115.97
CA ALA A 235 37.05 87.35 -114.89
C ALA A 235 37.82 86.63 -113.78
N THR A 236 37.15 86.35 -112.67
CA THR A 236 37.72 85.84 -111.41
C THR A 236 37.31 84.38 -111.17
N VAL A 237 38.21 83.56 -110.65
CA VAL A 237 37.93 82.21 -110.14
C VAL A 237 38.11 82.17 -108.63
N VAL A 238 37.12 81.63 -107.90
CA VAL A 238 37.20 81.38 -106.44
C VAL A 238 37.35 79.88 -106.18
N VAL A 239 38.43 79.45 -105.52
CA VAL A 239 38.64 78.06 -105.11
C VAL A 239 38.53 77.92 -103.59
N THR A 240 37.62 77.09 -103.10
CA THR A 240 37.52 76.77 -101.66
C THR A 240 38.26 75.48 -101.35
N VAL A 241 39.29 75.57 -100.51
CA VAL A 241 40.11 74.44 -100.08
C VAL A 241 39.66 73.94 -98.71
N THR A 242 39.31 72.66 -98.57
CA THR A 242 38.81 72.08 -97.30
C THR A 242 39.95 71.41 -96.51
N PRO A 243 39.99 71.53 -95.16
CA PRO A 243 41.02 70.90 -94.33
C PRO A 243 40.86 69.37 -94.28
N ASP A 244 41.95 68.67 -93.98
CA ASP A 244 41.95 67.22 -93.69
C ASP A 244 41.16 66.90 -92.41
N ASN A 245 40.50 65.73 -92.37
CA ASN A 245 39.70 65.23 -91.24
C ASN A 245 40.15 63.82 -90.80
N PRO A 246 41.27 63.72 -90.07
CA PRO A 246 41.71 62.45 -89.48
C PRO A 246 40.73 61.98 -88.42
N SER A 247 40.21 60.76 -88.57
CA SER A 247 39.21 60.19 -87.66
C SER A 247 39.37 58.68 -87.54
N LEU A 248 39.10 58.16 -86.34
CA LEU A 248 39.15 56.74 -85.98
C LEU A 248 37.87 56.36 -85.26
N ASP A 249 37.40 55.13 -85.49
CA ASP A 249 36.45 54.45 -84.61
C ASP A 249 37.13 53.20 -84.03
N VAL A 250 36.91 52.93 -82.74
CA VAL A 250 37.34 51.69 -82.09
C VAL A 250 36.16 51.01 -81.40
N PHE A 251 36.00 49.71 -81.65
CA PHE A 251 35.06 48.85 -80.94
C PHE A 251 35.82 47.83 -80.09
N LYS A 252 35.28 47.51 -78.92
CA LYS A 252 35.86 46.57 -77.97
C LYS A 252 34.83 45.59 -77.47
N GLU A 253 35.14 44.31 -77.59
CA GLU A 253 34.32 43.20 -77.09
C GLU A 253 35.08 42.45 -76.01
N GLY A 254 34.42 42.16 -74.89
CA GLY A 254 34.98 41.37 -73.79
C GLY A 254 34.29 40.02 -73.67
N ASN A 255 35.03 38.94 -73.94
CA ASN A 255 34.54 37.57 -73.87
C ASN A 255 35.03 36.90 -72.59
N TYR A 256 34.10 36.42 -71.76
CA TYR A 256 34.42 35.62 -70.58
C TYR A 256 34.99 34.26 -71.00
N GLU A 257 36.11 33.90 -70.38
CA GLU A 257 36.79 32.62 -70.52
C GLU A 257 36.94 31.97 -69.15
N ASP A 258 36.12 30.94 -68.95
CA ASP A 258 36.26 29.98 -67.85
C ASP A 258 37.58 29.22 -68.03
N THR A 259 38.54 29.51 -67.16
CA THR A 259 39.91 29.00 -67.27
C THR A 259 40.03 27.58 -66.71
N ASN A 260 39.10 27.17 -65.84
CA ASN A 260 39.14 25.86 -65.18
C ASN A 260 38.11 24.86 -65.75
N GLU A 261 37.24 25.32 -66.66
CA GLU A 261 36.17 24.56 -67.35
C GLU A 261 35.12 23.95 -66.39
N ASP A 262 34.88 24.55 -65.22
CA ASP A 262 33.86 24.10 -64.26
C ASP A 262 32.46 24.69 -64.51
N GLY A 263 32.34 25.67 -65.39
CA GLY A 263 31.09 26.32 -65.78
C GLY A 263 30.58 27.39 -64.81
N VAL A 264 31.34 27.71 -63.77
CA VAL A 264 31.07 28.76 -62.77
C VAL A 264 32.05 29.91 -62.96
N VAL A 265 31.66 31.14 -62.60
CA VAL A 265 32.60 32.26 -62.56
C VAL A 265 33.41 32.19 -61.28
N ASN A 266 34.73 32.03 -61.41
CA ASN A 266 35.67 31.86 -60.31
C ASN A 266 36.73 32.96 -60.27
N LEU A 267 37.35 33.11 -59.10
CA LEU A 267 38.58 33.89 -58.96
C LEU A 267 39.68 33.28 -59.83
N GLY A 268 40.20 34.07 -60.78
CA GLY A 268 41.26 33.64 -61.69
C GLY A 268 40.80 33.24 -63.08
N ASP A 269 39.48 33.22 -63.35
CA ASP A 269 38.97 33.23 -64.72
C ASP A 269 39.35 34.54 -65.42
N SER A 270 39.19 34.59 -66.74
CA SER A 270 39.68 35.73 -67.51
C SER A 270 38.67 36.28 -68.49
N ILE A 271 38.84 37.55 -68.87
CA ILE A 271 38.12 38.19 -69.95
C ILE A 271 39.12 38.48 -71.06
N ILE A 272 38.86 37.96 -72.25
CA ILE A 272 39.64 38.28 -73.44
C ILE A 272 38.96 39.44 -74.15
N TYR A 273 39.65 40.57 -74.21
CA TYR A 273 39.23 41.73 -74.99
C TYR A 273 39.79 41.66 -76.41
N ASN A 274 38.88 41.77 -77.39
CA ASN A 274 39.23 41.92 -78.80
C ASN A 274 38.84 43.33 -79.26
N PHE A 275 39.66 43.93 -80.11
CA PHE A 275 39.45 45.29 -80.59
C PHE A 275 39.31 45.31 -82.10
N ILE A 276 38.38 46.13 -82.59
CA ILE A 276 38.21 46.45 -84.00
C ILE A 276 38.49 47.94 -84.17
N VAL A 277 39.49 48.28 -84.97
CA VAL A 277 39.89 49.65 -85.24
C VAL A 277 39.58 49.98 -86.69
N PHE A 278 38.88 51.09 -86.95
CA PHE A 278 38.44 51.50 -88.29
C PHE A 278 38.85 52.94 -88.56
N ASN A 279 39.54 53.18 -89.68
CA ASN A 279 39.81 54.53 -90.16
C ASN A 279 38.59 55.05 -90.93
N ASN A 280 37.79 55.90 -90.27
CA ASN A 280 36.59 56.52 -90.85
C ASN A 280 36.83 57.98 -91.31
N GLY A 281 38.07 58.48 -91.23
CA GLY A 281 38.48 59.77 -91.75
C GLY A 281 38.66 59.78 -93.28
N ASP A 282 39.18 60.88 -93.82
CA ASP A 282 39.48 61.08 -95.24
C ASP A 282 40.98 61.01 -95.58
N VAL A 283 41.83 60.78 -94.57
CA VAL A 283 43.28 60.60 -94.69
C VAL A 283 43.77 59.28 -94.09
N PRO A 284 44.85 58.67 -94.63
CA PRO A 284 45.43 57.46 -94.06
C PRO A 284 46.03 57.74 -92.68
N LEU A 285 45.89 56.79 -91.75
CA LEU A 285 46.40 56.93 -90.38
C LEU A 285 47.51 55.92 -90.11
N SER A 286 48.57 56.40 -89.46
CA SER A 286 49.76 55.63 -89.12
C SER A 286 50.03 55.62 -87.62
N ASN A 287 50.88 54.69 -87.17
CA ASN A 287 51.25 54.53 -85.76
C ASN A 287 50.05 54.34 -84.82
N ILE A 288 49.00 53.66 -85.28
CA ILE A 288 47.80 53.45 -84.48
C ILE A 288 48.14 52.51 -83.31
N THR A 289 47.90 52.98 -82.09
CA THR A 289 48.13 52.23 -80.83
C THR A 289 46.89 52.28 -79.96
N LEU A 290 46.75 51.28 -79.08
CA LEU A 290 45.68 51.24 -78.08
C LEU A 290 46.27 51.25 -76.68
N THR A 291 45.63 51.98 -75.78
CA THR A 291 45.91 51.99 -74.35
C THR A 291 44.64 51.71 -73.56
N ASP A 292 44.76 50.96 -72.47
CA ASP A 292 43.66 50.56 -71.60
C ASP A 292 44.13 50.67 -70.15
N GLU A 293 43.27 51.12 -69.25
CA GLU A 293 43.64 51.38 -67.85
C GLU A 293 43.67 50.11 -67.00
N LEU A 294 42.82 49.13 -67.31
CA LEU A 294 42.71 47.87 -66.55
C LEU A 294 43.66 46.79 -67.05
N VAL A 295 44.05 46.85 -68.33
CA VAL A 295 44.86 45.80 -68.97
C VAL A 295 45.94 46.35 -69.87
N ASP A 296 47.05 45.63 -69.98
CA ASP A 296 48.05 45.89 -71.02
C ASP A 296 47.54 45.36 -72.37
N VAL A 297 47.35 46.26 -73.36
CA VAL A 297 46.97 45.86 -74.72
C VAL A 297 48.17 45.29 -75.47
N MET A 298 48.01 44.08 -76.00
CA MET A 298 48.99 43.39 -76.86
C MET A 298 48.66 43.64 -78.32
N GLY A 299 49.61 44.18 -79.10
CA GLY A 299 49.44 44.43 -80.53
C GLY A 299 50.00 45.79 -80.96
N GLY A 300 50.01 46.04 -82.27
CA GLY A 300 50.41 47.32 -82.89
C GLY A 300 51.89 47.72 -82.72
N PRO A 301 52.24 48.95 -83.14
CA PRO A 301 51.39 49.88 -83.89
C PRO A 301 51.00 49.33 -85.27
N ILE A 302 49.87 49.79 -85.82
CA ILE A 302 49.40 49.48 -87.19
C ILE A 302 49.18 50.76 -88.01
N ASP A 303 49.07 50.61 -89.32
CA ASP A 303 48.69 51.68 -90.24
C ASP A 303 47.40 51.24 -90.97
N LEU A 304 46.47 52.18 -91.21
CA LEU A 304 45.21 51.94 -91.90
C LEU A 304 44.97 52.99 -92.99
N GLU A 305 44.74 52.53 -94.23
CA GLU A 305 44.25 53.42 -95.29
C GLU A 305 42.80 53.85 -95.03
N VAL A 306 42.35 54.87 -95.76
CA VAL A 306 40.97 55.38 -95.65
C VAL A 306 39.94 54.28 -95.90
N GLY A 307 39.05 54.06 -94.92
CA GLY A 307 38.02 53.03 -94.98
C GLY A 307 38.51 51.61 -94.70
N GLU A 308 39.74 51.42 -94.22
CA GLU A 308 40.22 50.12 -93.74
C GLU A 308 39.93 49.89 -92.25
N SER A 309 39.81 48.62 -91.86
CA SER A 309 39.72 48.18 -90.46
C SER A 309 40.70 47.05 -90.17
N ASP A 310 41.10 46.95 -88.90
CA ASP A 310 41.79 45.80 -88.33
C ASP A 310 41.05 45.27 -87.10
N SER A 311 40.88 43.95 -87.03
CA SER A 311 40.19 43.24 -85.95
C SER A 311 41.01 42.11 -85.33
N MET A 312 42.28 41.97 -85.74
CA MET A 312 43.10 40.80 -85.37
C MET A 312 44.38 41.15 -84.61
N THR A 313 44.87 42.39 -84.69
CA THR A 313 46.19 42.72 -84.12
C THR A 313 46.15 42.97 -82.63
N PHE A 314 45.11 43.66 -82.14
CA PHE A 314 45.01 44.07 -80.74
C PHE A 314 44.17 43.10 -79.93
N THR A 315 44.73 42.65 -78.80
CA THR A 315 44.04 41.81 -77.81
C THR A 315 44.50 42.19 -76.41
N ALA A 316 43.68 41.99 -75.40
CA ALA A 316 44.08 42.13 -73.99
C ALA A 316 43.40 41.06 -73.13
N ILE A 317 43.98 40.75 -71.97
CA ILE A 317 43.44 39.73 -71.04
C ILE A 317 43.33 40.35 -69.65
N TYR A 318 42.14 40.32 -69.07
CA TYR A 318 41.88 40.72 -67.70
C TYR A 318 41.64 39.47 -66.83
N ALA A 319 42.27 39.41 -65.65
CA ALA A 319 42.00 38.33 -64.69
C ALA A 319 40.92 38.80 -63.71
N ILE A 320 39.83 38.04 -63.64
CA ILE A 320 38.66 38.35 -62.80
C ILE A 320 39.03 38.26 -61.33
N THR A 321 38.66 39.30 -60.56
CA THR A 321 38.83 39.39 -59.12
C THR A 321 37.52 39.09 -58.39
N GLN A 322 37.59 38.84 -57.08
CA GLN A 322 36.38 38.62 -56.28
C GLN A 322 35.46 39.86 -56.24
N GLU A 323 36.04 41.07 -56.32
CA GLU A 323 35.27 42.32 -56.37
C GLU A 323 34.46 42.42 -57.65
N ASP A 324 35.00 41.96 -58.78
CA ASP A 324 34.29 41.88 -60.06
C ASP A 324 33.11 40.92 -59.98
N ILE A 325 33.32 39.72 -59.42
CA ILE A 325 32.24 38.72 -59.26
C ILE A 325 31.16 39.25 -58.32
N ASN A 326 31.53 39.92 -57.22
CA ASN A 326 30.58 40.55 -56.31
C ASN A 326 29.81 41.71 -56.96
N THR A 327 30.42 42.43 -57.90
CA THR A 327 29.78 43.50 -58.67
C THR A 327 28.88 42.96 -59.79
N GLY A 328 29.17 41.74 -60.27
CA GLY A 328 28.40 41.04 -61.31
C GLY A 328 28.78 41.45 -62.75
N ALA A 329 29.76 42.34 -62.93
CA ALA A 329 30.27 42.74 -64.23
C ALA A 329 31.67 43.37 -64.13
N VAL A 330 32.41 43.34 -65.23
CA VAL A 330 33.63 44.14 -65.43
C VAL A 330 33.37 45.20 -66.49
N TYR A 331 33.66 46.45 -66.15
CA TYR A 331 33.55 47.61 -67.03
C TYR A 331 34.94 47.97 -67.54
N ASN A 332 35.13 48.04 -68.86
CA ASN A 332 36.44 48.37 -69.39
C ASN A 332 36.39 49.21 -70.68
N GLN A 333 37.23 50.23 -70.80
CA GLN A 333 37.36 51.12 -71.97
C GLN A 333 38.83 51.26 -72.37
N ALA A 334 39.09 51.26 -73.68
CA ALA A 334 40.41 51.55 -74.25
C ALA A 334 40.35 52.82 -75.09
N ILE A 335 41.51 53.45 -75.30
CA ILE A 335 41.68 54.61 -76.18
C ILE A 335 42.56 54.20 -77.35
N ALA A 336 42.08 54.38 -78.58
CA ALA A 336 42.87 54.28 -79.79
C ALA A 336 43.47 55.65 -80.13
N THR A 337 44.69 55.68 -80.65
CA THR A 337 45.37 56.90 -81.09
C THR A 337 46.17 56.61 -82.35
N GLY A 338 45.94 57.39 -83.41
CA GLY A 338 46.68 57.35 -84.67
C GLY A 338 47.06 58.75 -85.15
N GLN A 339 47.90 58.81 -86.18
CA GLN A 339 48.40 60.07 -86.73
C GLN A 339 48.32 60.09 -88.25
N ASP A 340 47.83 61.18 -88.83
CA ASP A 340 47.81 61.38 -90.28
C ASP A 340 49.20 61.74 -90.86
N PRO A 341 49.35 61.91 -92.20
CA PRO A 341 50.64 62.25 -92.80
C PRO A 341 51.18 63.63 -92.41
N ALA A 342 50.31 64.60 -92.08
CA ALA A 342 50.66 65.95 -91.65
C ALA A 342 51.11 66.00 -90.19
N GLY A 343 50.73 64.99 -89.41
CA GLY A 343 51.09 64.83 -88.02
C GLY A 343 49.96 65.15 -87.03
N GLU A 344 48.74 65.40 -87.51
CA GLU A 344 47.57 65.60 -86.66
C GLU A 344 47.10 64.26 -86.08
N ILE A 345 46.57 64.31 -84.86
CA ILE A 345 46.24 63.12 -84.06
C ILE A 345 44.74 62.86 -84.11
N ALA A 346 44.37 61.63 -84.50
CA ALA A 346 43.03 61.09 -84.29
C ALA A 346 43.02 60.20 -83.05
N THR A 347 42.08 60.45 -82.14
CA THR A 347 41.85 59.62 -80.95
C THR A 347 40.40 59.24 -80.86
N ASP A 348 40.15 58.02 -80.40
CA ASP A 348 38.79 57.56 -80.12
C ASP A 348 38.76 56.62 -78.91
N ALA A 349 37.65 56.61 -78.19
CA ALA A 349 37.42 55.75 -77.05
C ALA A 349 36.58 54.54 -77.49
N SER A 350 36.96 53.35 -77.04
CA SER A 350 36.33 52.12 -77.48
C SER A 350 34.87 52.04 -77.06
N GLU A 351 34.00 51.69 -78.00
CA GLU A 351 32.58 51.41 -77.77
C GLU A 351 32.28 49.90 -77.78
N ASP A 352 31.19 49.49 -77.12
CA ASP A 352 30.66 48.13 -77.25
C ASP A 352 30.05 47.92 -78.66
N PRO A 353 30.48 46.91 -79.43
CA PRO A 353 30.01 46.67 -80.80
C PRO A 353 28.52 46.33 -80.90
N THR A 354 27.88 45.92 -79.80
CA THR A 354 26.44 45.61 -79.75
C THR A 354 25.56 46.83 -79.42
N GLY A 355 26.19 47.96 -79.06
CA GLY A 355 25.52 49.19 -78.62
C GLY A 355 25.02 49.11 -77.18
N ILE A 356 24.88 50.26 -76.53
CA ILE A 356 24.40 50.35 -75.14
C ILE A 356 22.94 49.86 -75.09
N ASP A 357 22.64 48.79 -74.34
CA ASP A 357 21.26 48.46 -73.97
C ASP A 357 20.82 49.37 -72.81
N PRO A 358 19.96 50.38 -73.03
CA PRO A 358 19.55 51.31 -72.00
C PRO A 358 18.73 50.66 -70.86
N ASN A 359 18.32 49.39 -71.00
CA ASN A 359 17.62 48.64 -69.98
C ASN A 359 18.51 47.63 -69.24
N ASN A 360 19.80 47.53 -69.57
CA ASN A 360 20.72 46.69 -68.80
C ASN A 360 20.89 47.30 -67.40
N PRO A 361 20.48 46.59 -66.33
CA PRO A 361 20.57 47.10 -64.95
C PRO A 361 22.02 47.26 -64.47
N LEU A 362 22.97 46.63 -65.17
CA LEU A 362 24.41 46.73 -64.94
C LEU A 362 25.04 47.82 -65.80
N ASN A 363 24.31 48.83 -66.29
CA ASN A 363 24.96 49.98 -66.92
C ASN A 363 25.62 50.83 -65.84
N ASP A 364 26.93 51.04 -65.94
CA ASP A 364 27.64 51.96 -65.07
C ASP A 364 27.35 53.42 -65.48
N PRO A 365 26.70 54.23 -64.63
CA PRO A 365 26.44 55.64 -64.92
C PRO A 365 27.73 56.48 -65.05
N ASP A 366 28.86 56.01 -64.52
CA ASP A 366 30.15 56.70 -64.60
C ASP A 366 30.93 56.34 -65.89
N CYS A 367 30.57 55.25 -66.58
CA CYS A 367 31.17 54.87 -67.87
C CYS A 367 30.14 54.27 -68.85
N MET A 368 29.31 55.13 -69.42
CA MET A 368 28.20 54.73 -70.29
C MET A 368 28.63 54.08 -71.62
N GLU A 369 29.88 54.30 -72.06
CA GLU A 369 30.45 53.74 -73.30
C GLU A 369 31.43 52.59 -73.04
N CYS A 370 31.61 52.16 -71.78
CA CYS A 370 32.47 51.02 -71.47
C CYS A 370 31.90 49.71 -72.07
N THR A 371 32.80 48.81 -72.47
CA THR A 371 32.44 47.42 -72.73
C THR A 371 32.08 46.75 -71.41
N ILE A 372 30.90 46.11 -71.35
CA ILE A 372 30.39 45.43 -70.15
C ILE A 372 30.48 43.92 -70.36
N THR A 373 31.32 43.24 -69.59
CA THR A 373 31.30 41.77 -69.53
C THR A 373 30.54 41.33 -68.28
N VAL A 374 29.34 40.79 -68.46
CA VAL A 374 28.48 40.31 -67.37
C VAL A 374 29.04 39.01 -66.80
N LEU A 375 29.12 38.93 -65.47
CA LEU A 375 29.55 37.76 -64.72
C LEU A 375 28.36 37.16 -63.97
N ASN A 376 28.10 35.86 -64.18
CA ASN A 376 27.00 35.19 -63.49
C ASN A 376 27.34 35.03 -62.00
N GLN A 377 26.44 35.56 -61.16
CA GLN A 377 26.50 35.39 -59.70
C GLN A 377 25.64 34.21 -59.28
N ASP A 378 26.20 33.36 -58.42
CA ASP A 378 25.56 32.17 -57.86
C ASP A 378 25.82 32.16 -56.34
N PRO A 379 25.04 32.94 -55.57
CA PRO A 379 25.17 33.01 -54.11
C PRO A 379 24.62 31.74 -53.46
N GLU A 380 25.44 31.10 -52.63
CA GLU A 380 25.06 29.86 -51.95
C GLU A 380 25.85 29.73 -50.64
N ILE A 381 25.19 29.23 -49.59
CA ILE A 381 25.81 28.89 -48.32
C ILE A 381 25.37 27.50 -47.91
N ALA A 382 26.27 26.74 -47.28
CA ALA A 382 25.98 25.45 -46.69
C ALA A 382 26.20 25.50 -45.18
N ILE A 383 25.31 24.91 -44.39
CA ILE A 383 25.44 24.78 -42.94
C ILE A 383 25.46 23.30 -42.51
N VAL A 384 26.48 22.92 -41.74
CA VAL A 384 26.55 21.63 -41.04
C VAL A 384 26.33 21.86 -39.55
N LYS A 385 25.46 21.06 -38.95
CA LYS A 385 25.17 21.08 -37.53
C LYS A 385 25.51 19.74 -36.90
N THR A 386 26.26 19.79 -35.81
CA THR A 386 26.63 18.59 -35.05
C THR A 386 26.21 18.76 -33.60
N GLY A 387 25.53 17.75 -33.06
CA GLY A 387 25.19 17.67 -31.64
C GLY A 387 26.15 16.73 -30.92
N THR A 388 26.54 17.08 -29.70
CA THR A 388 27.31 16.20 -28.81
C THR A 388 26.65 16.21 -27.44
N PHE A 389 26.20 15.04 -26.99
CA PHE A 389 25.70 14.84 -25.63
C PHE A 389 26.85 15.01 -24.63
N ASN A 390 26.59 15.81 -23.60
CA ASN A 390 27.47 16.04 -22.47
C ASN A 390 26.91 15.29 -21.27
N ASP A 391 27.58 14.21 -20.90
CA ASP A 391 27.36 13.48 -19.64
C ASP A 391 28.05 14.28 -18.52
N GLU A 392 27.29 15.08 -17.78
CA GLU A 392 27.83 16.00 -16.77
C GLU A 392 28.14 15.31 -15.45
N ASP A 393 27.43 14.23 -15.11
CA ASP A 393 27.61 13.49 -13.86
C ASP A 393 28.54 12.26 -14.00
N GLY A 394 28.77 11.81 -15.23
CA GLY A 394 29.72 10.77 -15.61
C GLY A 394 29.19 9.35 -15.44
N ASP A 395 27.87 9.14 -15.39
CA ASP A 395 27.25 7.83 -15.20
C ASP A 395 27.09 7.02 -16.52
N GLY A 396 27.25 7.69 -17.66
CA GLY A 396 27.17 7.11 -18.99
C GLY A 396 25.77 7.05 -19.60
N PHE A 397 24.76 7.64 -18.96
CA PHE A 397 23.36 7.65 -19.37
C PHE A 397 22.82 9.08 -19.45
N ALA A 398 21.88 9.34 -20.37
CA ALA A 398 21.27 10.65 -20.50
C ALA A 398 20.24 10.90 -19.41
N GLN A 399 20.32 12.07 -18.77
CA GLN A 399 19.40 12.46 -17.71
C GLN A 399 18.80 13.85 -17.92
N VAL A 400 17.67 14.10 -17.25
CA VAL A 400 17.03 15.42 -17.29
C VAL A 400 17.93 16.48 -16.67
N GLY A 401 18.12 17.57 -17.40
CA GLY A 401 18.96 18.69 -16.97
C GLY A 401 20.39 18.64 -17.49
N GLU A 402 20.81 17.51 -18.06
CA GLU A 402 22.07 17.42 -18.81
C GLU A 402 21.97 18.12 -20.17
N THR A 403 23.09 18.27 -20.88
CA THR A 403 23.11 19.13 -22.08
C THR A 403 23.59 18.45 -23.38
N ILE A 404 23.12 18.98 -24.50
CA ILE A 404 23.71 18.76 -25.83
C ILE A 404 24.37 20.06 -26.27
N THR A 405 25.65 20.02 -26.62
CA THR A 405 26.33 21.13 -27.30
C THR A 405 26.15 20.99 -28.82
N TYR A 406 25.52 21.98 -29.43
CA TYR A 406 25.43 22.12 -30.88
C TYR A 406 26.52 23.04 -31.41
N ASN A 407 27.30 22.54 -32.36
CA ASN A 407 28.29 23.32 -33.12
C ASN A 407 27.83 23.45 -34.57
N PHE A 408 27.92 24.66 -35.13
CA PHE A 408 27.52 24.94 -36.49
C PHE A 408 28.74 25.35 -37.32
N THR A 409 28.88 24.72 -38.49
CA THR A 409 29.87 25.06 -39.49
C THR A 409 29.16 25.65 -40.69
N VAL A 410 29.38 26.94 -40.96
CA VAL A 410 28.81 27.60 -42.14
C VAL A 410 29.90 27.78 -43.19
N THR A 411 29.64 27.40 -44.42
CA THR A 411 30.54 27.49 -45.57
C THR A 411 29.88 28.29 -46.67
N ASN A 412 30.59 29.23 -47.28
CA ASN A 412 30.12 29.86 -48.51
C ASN A 412 30.54 28.98 -49.70
N THR A 413 29.57 28.27 -50.27
CA THR A 413 29.73 27.35 -51.40
C THR A 413 29.55 28.05 -52.75
N GLY A 414 28.91 29.22 -52.75
CA GLY A 414 28.70 30.04 -53.94
C GLY A 414 29.94 30.81 -54.38
N ASN A 415 29.77 31.64 -55.42
CA ASN A 415 30.87 32.39 -56.04
C ASN A 415 30.94 33.88 -55.66
N VAL A 416 29.99 34.39 -54.88
CA VAL A 416 29.99 35.76 -54.34
C VAL A 416 30.23 35.77 -52.83
N THR A 417 30.72 36.89 -52.30
CA THR A 417 30.85 37.08 -50.86
C THR A 417 29.47 37.19 -50.21
N VAL A 418 29.21 36.38 -49.19
CA VAL A 418 27.97 36.42 -48.41
C VAL A 418 28.25 37.10 -47.08
N THR A 419 27.46 38.13 -46.77
CA THR A 419 27.63 38.99 -45.59
C THR A 419 26.48 38.83 -44.60
N ASN A 420 26.64 39.32 -43.38
CA ASN A 420 25.61 39.31 -42.34
C ASN A 420 25.06 37.90 -42.02
N ILE A 421 25.89 36.86 -42.15
CA ILE A 421 25.48 35.49 -41.89
C ILE A 421 25.12 35.34 -40.42
N ILE A 422 23.89 34.90 -40.16
CA ILE A 422 23.36 34.54 -38.85
C ILE A 422 22.83 33.11 -38.91
N VAL A 423 22.86 32.42 -37.78
CA VAL A 423 22.24 31.09 -37.64
C VAL A 423 21.12 31.19 -36.63
N THR A 424 19.96 30.65 -36.99
CA THR A 424 18.80 30.54 -36.11
C THR A 424 18.41 29.08 -35.95
N ASP A 425 17.88 28.75 -34.79
CA ASP A 425 17.52 27.39 -34.44
C ASP A 425 16.18 27.41 -33.67
N PRO A 426 15.23 26.53 -33.98
CA PRO A 426 13.93 26.50 -33.35
C PRO A 426 13.95 25.93 -31.93
N LEU A 427 14.92 25.07 -31.60
CA LEU A 427 15.03 24.39 -30.32
C LEU A 427 15.93 25.15 -29.34
N VAL A 428 16.96 25.83 -29.85
CA VAL A 428 17.96 26.54 -29.03
C VAL A 428 18.21 27.97 -29.47
N THR A 429 18.70 28.79 -28.54
CA THR A 429 19.21 30.12 -28.89
C THR A 429 20.67 29.99 -29.32
N VAL A 430 20.94 30.22 -30.60
CA VAL A 430 22.31 30.23 -31.13
C VAL A 430 23.04 31.50 -30.69
N THR A 431 24.26 31.32 -30.18
CA THR A 431 25.16 32.42 -29.85
C THR A 431 26.28 32.50 -30.87
N GLY A 432 26.56 33.70 -31.38
CA GLY A 432 27.54 33.91 -32.46
C GLY A 432 27.07 34.94 -33.48
N GLY A 433 27.99 35.33 -34.36
CA GLY A 433 27.73 36.19 -35.52
C GLY A 433 27.29 37.63 -35.22
N PRO A 434 26.89 38.38 -36.27
CA PRO A 434 26.95 38.00 -37.68
C PRO A 434 28.41 37.87 -38.18
N ILE A 435 28.62 37.06 -39.24
CA ILE A 435 29.93 36.92 -39.92
C ILE A 435 29.80 37.16 -41.43
N ASP A 436 30.93 37.40 -42.09
CA ASP A 436 31.03 37.51 -43.55
C ASP A 436 31.98 36.41 -44.07
N LEU A 437 31.58 35.72 -45.13
CA LEU A 437 32.37 34.66 -45.75
C LEU A 437 32.60 34.97 -47.23
N VAL A 438 33.86 34.95 -47.64
CA VAL A 438 34.25 34.92 -49.06
C VAL A 438 34.02 33.52 -49.63
N PRO A 439 33.88 33.36 -50.97
CA PRO A 439 33.72 32.06 -51.61
C PRO A 439 34.74 31.02 -51.14
N GLY A 440 34.26 29.81 -50.85
CA GLY A 440 35.04 28.66 -50.38
C GLY A 440 35.53 28.76 -48.92
N ALA A 441 35.23 29.85 -48.20
CA ALA A 441 35.57 29.96 -46.78
C ALA A 441 34.52 29.31 -45.89
N SER A 442 34.97 28.71 -44.78
CA SER A 442 34.12 28.08 -43.77
C SER A 442 34.44 28.61 -42.37
N ASP A 443 33.42 28.81 -41.53
CA ASP A 443 33.56 29.09 -40.10
C ASP A 443 32.86 28.01 -39.27
N ALA A 444 33.63 27.35 -38.39
CA ALA A 444 33.16 26.26 -37.53
C ALA A 444 33.23 26.62 -36.03
N THR A 445 33.42 27.90 -35.69
CA THR A 445 33.79 28.30 -34.31
C THR A 445 32.96 29.43 -33.75
N THR A 446 32.29 30.20 -34.61
CA THR A 446 31.57 31.40 -34.19
C THR A 446 30.20 31.06 -33.60
N PHE A 447 29.53 30.05 -34.13
CA PHE A 447 28.16 29.71 -33.76
C PHE A 447 28.13 28.46 -32.89
N VAL A 448 27.60 28.62 -31.67
CA VAL A 448 27.40 27.53 -30.71
C VAL A 448 26.06 27.71 -29.99
N ALA A 449 25.46 26.59 -29.59
CA ALA A 449 24.27 26.57 -28.77
C ALA A 449 24.28 25.39 -27.79
N GLU A 450 23.57 25.52 -26.67
CA GLU A 450 23.35 24.44 -25.72
C GLU A 450 21.86 24.16 -25.59
N TYR A 451 21.51 22.88 -25.59
CA TYR A 451 20.17 22.39 -25.29
C TYR A 451 20.19 21.64 -23.97
N VAL A 452 19.21 21.87 -23.11
CA VAL A 452 19.06 21.17 -21.82
C VAL A 452 17.99 20.10 -22.00
N LEU A 453 18.34 18.85 -21.71
CA LEU A 453 17.46 17.69 -21.89
C LEU A 453 16.23 17.76 -20.97
N THR A 454 15.09 17.39 -21.53
CA THR A 454 13.83 17.17 -20.84
C THR A 454 13.54 15.67 -20.71
N GLN A 455 12.55 15.29 -19.89
CA GLN A 455 12.22 13.87 -19.73
C GLN A 455 11.73 13.24 -21.04
N ASP A 456 10.97 13.99 -21.84
CA ASP A 456 10.47 13.51 -23.13
C ASP A 456 11.64 13.20 -24.10
N ASP A 457 12.76 13.92 -23.99
CA ASP A 457 13.96 13.66 -24.81
C ASP A 457 14.66 12.37 -24.39
N VAL A 458 14.84 12.18 -23.07
CA VAL A 458 15.46 10.97 -22.51
C VAL A 458 14.60 9.74 -22.83
N ASP A 459 13.27 9.86 -22.73
CA ASP A 459 12.33 8.79 -23.08
C ASP A 459 12.31 8.48 -24.59
N ALA A 460 12.63 9.45 -25.45
CA ALA A 460 12.71 9.25 -26.90
C ALA A 460 14.06 8.66 -27.36
N GLY A 461 15.08 8.67 -26.49
CA GLY A 461 16.42 8.16 -26.80
C GLY A 461 17.22 9.00 -27.79
N MET A 462 16.67 10.12 -28.26
CA MET A 462 17.33 10.98 -29.24
C MET A 462 16.74 12.39 -29.24
N VAL A 463 17.53 13.36 -29.66
CA VAL A 463 17.07 14.72 -29.96
C VAL A 463 17.27 15.01 -31.44
N GLU A 464 16.16 15.29 -32.13
CA GLU A 464 16.12 15.77 -33.52
C GLU A 464 16.15 17.31 -33.54
N ASN A 465 17.10 17.91 -34.26
CA ASN A 465 17.18 19.37 -34.33
C ASN A 465 17.77 19.87 -35.66
N GLN A 466 17.17 20.90 -36.26
CA GLN A 466 17.62 21.50 -37.54
C GLN A 466 17.71 23.03 -37.40
N ALA A 467 18.75 23.64 -37.96
CA ALA A 467 18.97 25.09 -37.94
C ALA A 467 18.86 25.70 -39.34
N LEU A 468 18.72 27.03 -39.40
CA LEU A 468 18.70 27.82 -40.63
C LEU A 468 19.83 28.83 -40.58
N ALA A 469 20.71 28.80 -41.57
CA ALA A 469 21.65 29.88 -41.84
C ALA A 469 21.01 30.87 -42.81
N THR A 470 21.11 32.16 -42.51
CA THR A 470 20.67 33.25 -43.41
C THR A 470 21.81 34.26 -43.52
N GLY A 471 22.22 34.57 -44.75
CA GLY A 471 23.16 35.65 -45.07
C GLY A 471 22.61 36.52 -46.19
N GLN A 472 23.41 37.48 -46.67
CA GLN A 472 23.06 38.39 -47.75
C GLN A 472 24.11 38.39 -48.85
N ASN A 473 23.65 38.23 -50.10
CA ASN A 473 24.50 38.40 -51.27
C ASN A 473 24.85 39.90 -51.49
N PRO A 474 25.75 40.24 -52.43
CA PRO A 474 26.13 41.63 -52.71
C PRO A 474 24.98 42.55 -53.18
N SER A 475 23.90 42.00 -53.74
CA SER A 475 22.68 42.75 -54.09
C SER A 475 21.77 43.01 -52.89
N GLY A 476 22.06 42.39 -51.73
CA GLY A 476 21.29 42.49 -50.50
C GLY A 476 20.12 41.51 -50.41
N ASP A 477 20.01 40.55 -51.33
CA ASP A 477 19.03 39.47 -51.25
C ASP A 477 19.51 38.39 -50.28
N ASP A 478 18.56 37.78 -49.56
CA ASP A 478 18.85 36.75 -48.58
C ASP A 478 19.29 35.44 -49.27
N VAL A 479 20.32 34.82 -48.71
CA VAL A 479 20.84 33.49 -49.07
C VAL A 479 20.62 32.61 -47.86
N GLU A 480 19.86 31.53 -48.03
CA GLU A 480 19.42 30.68 -46.93
C GLU A 480 19.78 29.22 -47.20
N ASP A 481 20.13 28.52 -46.14
CA ASP A 481 20.31 27.07 -46.15
C ASP A 481 19.90 26.46 -44.81
N THR A 482 19.35 25.25 -44.85
CA THR A 482 18.99 24.50 -43.64
C THR A 482 20.06 23.46 -43.33
N SER A 483 20.34 23.29 -42.04
CA SER A 483 21.49 22.49 -41.61
C SER A 483 21.35 21.02 -41.94
N ASP A 484 22.42 20.45 -42.50
CA ASP A 484 22.70 19.01 -42.64
C ASP A 484 23.49 18.50 -41.41
N ASP A 485 23.52 17.18 -41.17
CA ASP A 485 24.22 16.52 -40.08
C ASP A 485 25.71 16.25 -40.37
N ASN A 486 26.10 16.11 -41.65
CA ASN A 486 27.45 15.66 -42.00
C ASN A 486 28.06 16.27 -43.27
N SER A 487 27.28 16.97 -44.08
CA SER A 487 27.71 17.34 -45.42
C SER A 487 27.46 18.81 -45.74
N THR A 488 28.34 19.39 -46.56
CA THR A 488 28.16 20.73 -47.12
C THR A 488 27.60 20.66 -48.54
N VAL A 489 26.94 19.54 -48.88
CA VAL A 489 26.35 19.30 -50.21
C VAL A 489 24.90 19.73 -50.17
N GLU A 490 24.58 20.62 -51.09
CA GLU A 490 23.25 21.21 -51.22
C GLU A 490 22.17 20.17 -51.55
N GLY A 491 21.01 20.32 -50.91
CA GLY A 491 19.82 19.51 -51.15
C GLY A 491 19.74 18.19 -50.36
N GLU A 492 20.73 17.88 -49.53
CA GLU A 492 20.72 16.75 -48.58
C GLU A 492 20.42 17.28 -47.16
N GLU A 493 19.27 17.96 -46.99
CA GLU A 493 18.87 18.65 -45.75
C GLU A 493 18.44 17.66 -44.64
N ASP A 494 19.39 16.87 -44.13
CA ASP A 494 19.14 15.89 -43.08
C ASP A 494 19.07 16.55 -41.69
N ILE A 495 18.07 16.13 -40.91
CA ILE A 495 17.92 16.58 -39.53
C ILE A 495 19.10 16.05 -38.71
N THR A 496 19.71 16.90 -37.88
CA THR A 496 20.72 16.43 -36.92
C THR A 496 20.05 15.60 -35.83
N ILE A 497 20.39 14.31 -35.77
CA ILE A 497 19.97 13.39 -34.71
C ILE A 497 21.13 13.25 -33.72
N THR A 498 20.87 13.57 -32.45
CA THR A 498 21.79 13.27 -31.35
C THR A 498 21.22 12.11 -30.55
N ASP A 499 21.83 10.94 -30.67
CA ASP A 499 21.45 9.77 -29.88
C ASP A 499 21.80 10.01 -28.40
N LEU A 500 20.86 9.67 -27.51
CA LEU A 500 21.00 9.74 -26.07
C LEU A 500 21.20 8.33 -25.50
N PRO A 501 22.25 8.08 -24.71
CA PRO A 501 22.42 6.78 -24.07
C PRO A 501 21.30 6.50 -23.06
N GLU A 502 20.46 5.49 -23.32
CA GLU A 502 19.39 5.06 -22.42
C GLU A 502 19.90 4.02 -21.41
N ASP A 503 19.44 4.10 -20.17
CA ASP A 503 19.39 2.95 -19.27
C ASP A 503 18.08 2.22 -19.59
N PRO A 504 18.05 0.91 -19.89
CA PRO A 504 16.86 0.18 -20.37
C PRO A 504 15.59 0.24 -19.48
N GLY A 505 15.56 1.05 -18.42
CA GLY A 505 14.52 1.12 -17.42
C GLY A 505 14.79 0.10 -16.33
N ALA A 506 14.73 0.57 -15.09
CA ALA A 506 14.86 -0.25 -13.90
C ALA A 506 13.72 0.13 -12.96
N ILE A 507 13.07 -0.87 -12.35
CA ILE A 507 12.03 -0.67 -11.36
C ILE A 507 12.43 -1.41 -10.11
N ALA A 508 12.41 -0.77 -8.95
CA ALA A 508 12.59 -1.45 -7.67
C ALA A 508 11.24 -1.62 -6.98
N ILE A 509 10.94 -2.80 -6.46
CA ILE A 509 9.74 -3.05 -5.64
C ILE A 509 10.13 -3.46 -4.22
N VAL A 510 9.59 -2.73 -3.23
CA VAL A 510 9.62 -3.13 -1.81
C VAL A 510 8.25 -3.66 -1.43
N LYS A 511 8.22 -4.78 -0.72
CA LYS A 511 7.01 -5.37 -0.16
C LYS A 511 7.16 -5.51 1.35
N THR A 512 6.18 -4.98 2.06
CA THR A 512 6.11 -5.10 3.52
C THR A 512 4.81 -5.78 3.92
N GLY A 513 4.91 -6.83 4.73
CA GLY A 513 3.77 -7.47 5.37
C GLY A 513 3.58 -6.96 6.79
N THR A 514 2.34 -6.63 7.14
CA THR A 514 1.96 -6.29 8.52
C THR A 514 0.87 -7.24 8.96
N PHE A 515 1.13 -8.03 10.00
CA PHE A 515 0.11 -8.85 10.66
C PHE A 515 -0.95 -7.96 11.32
N ASN A 516 -2.21 -8.29 11.08
CA ASN A 516 -3.36 -7.62 11.63
C ASN A 516 -3.99 -8.55 12.69
N ASP A 517 -3.73 -8.23 13.96
CA ASP A 517 -4.42 -8.85 15.10
C ASP A 517 -5.85 -8.30 15.17
N GLU A 518 -6.81 -9.08 14.68
CA GLU A 518 -8.20 -8.64 14.49
C GLU A 518 -9.03 -8.72 15.77
N ASP A 519 -8.70 -9.63 16.67
CA ASP A 519 -9.42 -9.81 17.93
C ASP A 519 -8.73 -9.17 19.15
N GLY A 520 -7.45 -8.79 19.00
CA GLY A 520 -6.67 -7.97 19.91
C GLY A 520 -6.00 -8.74 21.03
N ASP A 521 -5.79 -10.05 20.88
CA ASP A 521 -5.20 -10.90 21.91
C ASP A 521 -3.65 -10.94 21.88
N GLY A 522 -3.05 -10.45 20.79
CA GLY A 522 -1.61 -10.31 20.60
C GLY A 522 -0.91 -11.54 20.01
N PHE A 523 -1.65 -12.58 19.65
CA PHE A 523 -1.17 -13.79 18.99
C PHE A 523 -1.75 -13.90 17.58
N ALA A 524 -1.22 -14.80 16.75
CA ALA A 524 -1.71 -15.03 15.40
C ALA A 524 -2.64 -16.25 15.35
N GLU A 525 -3.85 -16.10 14.81
CA GLU A 525 -4.78 -17.20 14.60
C GLU A 525 -5.09 -17.48 13.13
N ALA A 526 -5.44 -18.74 12.86
CA ALA A 526 -5.96 -19.10 11.54
C ALA A 526 -7.27 -18.34 11.25
N GLY A 527 -7.28 -17.61 10.13
CA GLY A 527 -8.40 -16.76 9.70
C GLY A 527 -8.17 -15.27 9.86
N GLU A 528 -7.14 -14.85 10.61
CA GLU A 528 -6.67 -13.47 10.66
C GLU A 528 -5.89 -13.09 9.41
N THR A 529 -5.49 -11.81 9.28
CA THR A 529 -4.90 -11.32 8.02
C THR A 529 -3.53 -10.67 8.11
N ILE A 530 -2.77 -10.76 7.03
CA ILE A 530 -1.59 -9.92 6.77
C ILE A 530 -1.93 -8.91 5.68
N THR A 531 -1.72 -7.62 5.95
CA THR A 531 -1.77 -6.57 4.94
C THR A 531 -0.40 -6.46 4.25
N TYR A 532 -0.34 -6.75 2.95
CA TYR A 532 0.83 -6.47 2.13
C TYR A 532 0.68 -5.12 1.44
N ASN A 533 1.67 -4.24 1.64
CA ASN A 533 1.82 -2.98 0.92
C ASN A 533 3.03 -3.09 -0.01
N PHE A 534 2.89 -2.58 -1.23
CA PHE A 534 3.97 -2.58 -2.21
C PHE A 534 4.36 -1.15 -2.57
N THR A 535 5.66 -0.87 -2.51
CA THR A 535 6.24 0.39 -2.97
C THR A 535 7.03 0.12 -4.23
N VAL A 536 6.57 0.64 -5.37
CA VAL A 536 7.30 0.53 -6.64
C VAL A 536 7.99 1.86 -6.93
N THR A 537 9.27 1.82 -7.26
CA THR A 537 10.11 2.97 -7.57
C THR A 537 10.71 2.78 -8.96
N ASN A 538 10.63 3.79 -9.83
CA ASN A 538 11.40 3.79 -11.06
C ASN A 538 12.82 4.27 -10.75
N THR A 539 13.81 3.38 -10.86
CA THR A 539 15.23 3.63 -10.55
C THR A 539 16.05 3.92 -11.80
N GLY A 540 15.50 3.68 -13.00
CA GLY A 540 16.14 4.02 -14.27
C GLY A 540 15.98 5.49 -14.67
N ASN A 541 16.50 5.85 -15.84
CA ASN A 541 16.47 7.22 -16.39
C ASN A 541 15.31 7.50 -17.37
N VAL A 542 14.53 6.48 -17.75
CA VAL A 542 13.36 6.60 -18.62
C VAL A 542 12.04 6.36 -17.86
N THR A 543 10.94 6.95 -18.33
CA THR A 543 9.60 6.71 -17.79
C THR A 543 9.18 5.25 -18.01
N VAL A 544 8.77 4.57 -16.94
CA VAL A 544 8.22 3.21 -17.01
C VAL A 544 6.70 3.28 -16.91
N THR A 545 6.03 2.69 -17.88
CA THR A 545 4.56 2.70 -18.01
C THR A 545 3.96 1.32 -17.77
N ASN A 546 2.63 1.26 -17.59
CA ASN A 546 1.88 0.01 -17.42
C ASN A 546 2.38 -0.87 -16.27
N ILE A 547 2.91 -0.27 -15.21
CA ILE A 547 3.44 -0.99 -14.06
C ILE A 547 2.30 -1.75 -13.39
N ILE A 548 2.44 -3.07 -13.30
CA ILE A 548 1.56 -3.97 -12.56
C ILE A 548 2.38 -4.79 -11.58
N VAL A 549 1.77 -5.13 -10.44
CA VAL A 549 2.37 -6.03 -9.45
C VAL A 549 1.56 -7.33 -9.42
N THR A 550 2.25 -8.45 -9.50
CA THR A 550 1.67 -9.78 -9.36
C THR A 550 2.31 -10.50 -8.18
N ASP A 551 1.53 -11.33 -7.50
CA ASP A 551 1.97 -12.04 -6.31
C ASP A 551 1.43 -13.48 -6.39
N PRO A 552 2.25 -14.50 -6.09
CA PRO A 552 1.85 -15.90 -6.17
C PRO A 552 0.93 -16.34 -5.01
N LEU A 553 0.98 -15.68 -3.85
CA LEU A 553 0.23 -16.03 -2.65
C LEU A 553 -1.08 -15.24 -2.53
N VAL A 554 -1.10 -13.99 -3.01
CA VAL A 554 -2.26 -13.09 -2.91
C VAL A 554 -2.66 -12.46 -4.24
N THR A 555 -3.91 -12.00 -4.33
CA THR A 555 -4.34 -11.16 -5.45
C THR A 555 -4.05 -9.71 -5.11
N VAL A 556 -3.12 -9.08 -5.83
CA VAL A 556 -2.81 -7.66 -5.68
C VAL A 556 -3.92 -6.81 -6.30
N THR A 557 -4.37 -5.80 -5.57
CA THR A 557 -5.30 -4.78 -6.04
C THR A 557 -4.57 -3.46 -6.23
N GLY A 558 -4.79 -2.81 -7.38
CA GLY A 558 -4.08 -1.60 -7.77
C GLY A 558 -3.67 -1.60 -9.24
N GLY A 559 -3.19 -0.45 -9.71
CA GLY A 559 -2.61 -0.26 -11.04
C GLY A 559 -3.55 -0.50 -12.25
N PRO A 560 -2.99 -0.51 -13.48
CA PRO A 560 -1.59 -0.15 -13.78
C PRO A 560 -1.28 1.33 -13.47
N ILE A 561 0.00 1.63 -13.18
CA ILE A 561 0.51 3.00 -12.98
C ILE A 561 1.68 3.31 -13.92
N ASP A 562 1.99 4.59 -14.08
CA ASP A 562 3.17 5.07 -14.79
C ASP A 562 4.05 5.86 -13.81
N LEU A 563 5.36 5.64 -13.85
CA LEU A 563 6.35 6.31 -12.99
C LEU A 563 7.44 6.94 -13.85
N ILE A 564 7.63 8.26 -13.68
CA ILE A 564 8.81 8.96 -14.18
C ILE A 564 10.05 8.55 -13.36
N PRO A 565 11.27 8.73 -13.89
CA PRO A 565 12.52 8.45 -13.18
C PRO A 565 12.57 9.01 -11.75
N GLY A 566 13.03 8.19 -10.81
CA GLY A 566 13.16 8.50 -9.40
C GLY A 566 11.83 8.62 -8.62
N ALA A 567 10.67 8.49 -9.28
CA ALA A 567 9.38 8.51 -8.60
C ALA A 567 9.05 7.15 -7.98
N SER A 568 8.39 7.19 -6.82
CA SER A 568 7.92 6.01 -6.08
C SER A 568 6.43 6.10 -5.78
N ASP A 569 5.70 4.99 -5.90
CA ASP A 569 4.31 4.83 -5.44
C ASP A 569 4.23 3.75 -4.37
N ALA A 570 3.80 4.13 -3.16
CA ALA A 570 3.66 3.25 -1.98
C ALA A 570 2.20 3.01 -1.58
N THR A 571 1.23 3.40 -2.42
CA THR A 571 -0.19 3.50 -2.01
C THR A 571 -1.16 2.82 -2.95
N THR A 572 -0.77 2.61 -4.20
CA THR A 572 -1.67 2.08 -5.23
C THR A 572 -1.86 0.57 -5.10
N PHE A 573 -0.79 -0.16 -4.75
CA PHE A 573 -0.80 -1.61 -4.71
C PHE A 573 -0.93 -2.11 -3.27
N VAL A 574 -1.99 -2.87 -3.00
CA VAL A 574 -2.24 -3.51 -1.72
C VAL A 574 -2.84 -4.90 -1.92
N ALA A 575 -2.55 -5.80 -0.99
CA ALA A 575 -3.12 -7.14 -0.96
C ALA A 575 -3.35 -7.60 0.49
N GLU A 576 -4.33 -8.48 0.68
CA GLU A 576 -4.59 -9.14 1.97
C GLU A 576 -4.38 -10.64 1.81
N TYR A 577 -3.69 -11.23 2.79
CA TYR A 577 -3.54 -12.67 2.94
C TYR A 577 -4.29 -13.13 4.19
N VAL A 578 -5.07 -14.21 4.10
CA VAL A 578 -5.75 -14.81 5.25
C VAL A 578 -4.91 -15.98 5.75
N LEU A 579 -4.52 -15.95 7.02
CA LEU A 579 -3.70 -16.97 7.66
C LEU A 579 -4.40 -18.32 7.69
N THR A 580 -3.63 -19.37 7.44
CA THR A 580 -4.00 -20.77 7.66
C THR A 580 -3.32 -21.32 8.90
N GLN A 581 -3.79 -22.47 9.41
CA GLN A 581 -3.15 -23.08 10.58
C GLN A 581 -1.69 -23.47 10.32
N ASP A 582 -1.36 -23.88 9.10
CA ASP A 582 0.01 -24.22 8.73
C ASP A 582 0.94 -22.99 8.79
N ASP A 583 0.41 -21.78 8.55
CA ASP A 583 1.17 -20.52 8.66
C ASP A 583 1.46 -20.17 10.12
N VAL A 584 0.45 -20.27 10.99
CA VAL A 584 0.58 -20.05 12.44
C VAL A 584 1.56 -21.05 13.04
N ASP A 585 1.47 -22.32 12.64
CA ASP A 585 2.39 -23.37 13.08
C ASP A 585 3.84 -23.16 12.57
N ALA A 586 4.03 -22.44 11.45
CA ALA A 586 5.34 -22.09 10.91
C ALA A 586 5.96 -20.84 11.54
N GLY A 587 5.17 -20.03 12.27
CA GLY A 587 5.61 -18.80 12.93
C GLY A 587 5.89 -17.63 12.00
N MET A 588 5.76 -17.81 10.69
CA MET A 588 6.05 -16.78 9.70
C MET A 588 5.36 -17.07 8.37
N VAL A 589 5.12 -16.02 7.60
CA VAL A 589 4.71 -16.11 6.19
C VAL A 589 5.80 -15.53 5.31
N GLU A 590 6.36 -16.37 4.45
CA GLU A 590 7.29 -16.00 3.38
C GLU A 590 6.51 -15.65 2.11
N ASN A 591 6.70 -14.46 1.55
CA ASN A 591 6.00 -14.06 0.33
C ASN A 591 6.82 -13.08 -0.54
N GLN A 592 6.85 -13.29 -1.86
CA GLN A 592 7.58 -12.43 -2.81
C GLN A 592 6.67 -12.06 -3.98
N ALA A 593 6.72 -10.81 -4.44
CA ALA A 593 5.94 -10.31 -5.57
C ALA A 593 6.86 -9.97 -6.76
N LEU A 594 6.25 -9.79 -7.93
CA LEU A 594 6.92 -9.38 -9.16
C LEU A 594 6.24 -8.09 -9.66
N ALA A 595 7.01 -7.01 -9.76
CA ALA A 595 6.62 -5.83 -10.51
C ALA A 595 7.04 -6.02 -11.97
N THR A 596 6.15 -5.66 -12.90
CA THR A 596 6.44 -5.63 -14.34
C THR A 596 5.92 -4.33 -14.91
N GLY A 597 6.71 -3.66 -15.73
CA GLY A 597 6.35 -2.43 -16.44
C GLY A 597 6.96 -2.43 -17.83
N GLN A 598 6.78 -1.35 -18.58
CA GLN A 598 7.32 -1.19 -19.93
C GLN A 598 8.09 0.11 -20.04
N ASN A 599 9.33 0.03 -20.53
CA ASN A 599 10.09 1.20 -20.93
C ASN A 599 9.50 1.84 -22.21
N PRO A 600 9.97 3.02 -22.65
CA PRO A 600 9.44 3.69 -23.85
C PRO A 600 9.58 2.89 -25.15
N ASN A 601 10.58 1.99 -25.23
CA ASN A 601 10.79 1.08 -26.36
C ASN A 601 9.78 -0.09 -26.37
N GLY A 602 8.98 -0.23 -25.32
CA GLY A 602 8.00 -1.30 -25.14
C GLY A 602 8.60 -2.62 -24.69
N ASP A 603 9.87 -2.62 -24.28
CA ASP A 603 10.49 -3.78 -23.62
C ASP A 603 10.03 -3.84 -22.17
N ASP A 604 9.80 -5.06 -21.69
CA ASP A 604 9.36 -5.29 -20.32
C ASP A 604 10.55 -5.09 -19.35
N VAL A 605 10.31 -4.34 -18.28
CA VAL A 605 11.21 -4.20 -17.13
C VAL A 605 10.55 -4.88 -15.95
N GLU A 606 11.30 -5.75 -15.27
CA GLU A 606 10.77 -6.61 -14.22
C GLU A 606 11.68 -6.58 -13.01
N ASP A 607 11.09 -6.59 -11.82
CA ASP A 607 11.82 -6.73 -10.56
C ASP A 607 11.02 -7.52 -9.55
N THR A 608 11.73 -8.33 -8.77
CA THR A 608 11.17 -9.13 -7.71
C THR A 608 11.29 -8.40 -6.38
N SER A 609 10.21 -8.39 -5.62
CA SER A 609 10.11 -7.57 -4.41
C SER A 609 11.13 -7.95 -3.36
N ASP A 610 11.72 -6.92 -2.76
CA ASP A 610 12.56 -6.99 -1.57
C ASP A 610 11.78 -6.63 -0.28
N ASP A 611 12.32 -6.91 0.90
CA ASP A 611 11.72 -6.63 2.21
C ASP A 611 12.08 -5.25 2.79
N ASP A 612 13.25 -4.69 2.45
CA ASP A 612 13.73 -3.43 3.02
C ASP A 612 14.37 -2.42 2.05
N SER A 613 14.79 -2.85 0.85
CA SER A 613 15.58 -2.02 -0.06
C SER A 613 14.83 -1.59 -1.30
N THR A 614 15.03 -0.33 -1.68
CA THR A 614 14.60 0.21 -2.98
C THR A 614 15.68 0.05 -4.05
N VAL A 615 16.66 -0.82 -3.81
CA VAL A 615 17.78 -1.09 -4.70
C VAL A 615 17.48 -2.34 -5.50
N GLU A 616 17.53 -2.21 -6.82
CA GLU A 616 17.39 -3.33 -7.75
C GLU A 616 18.47 -4.41 -7.53
N GLY A 617 18.05 -5.69 -7.61
CA GLY A 617 18.91 -6.86 -7.58
C GLY A 617 19.26 -7.44 -6.21
N GLU A 618 18.77 -6.84 -5.12
CA GLU A 618 18.81 -7.42 -3.78
C GLU A 618 17.45 -8.12 -3.55
N GLU A 619 17.30 -9.34 -4.08
CA GLU A 619 16.02 -10.07 -4.13
C GLU A 619 15.77 -10.88 -2.84
N ASP A 620 15.48 -10.24 -1.71
CA ASP A 620 15.13 -10.96 -0.49
C ASP A 620 13.61 -11.22 -0.38
N ILE A 621 13.26 -12.36 0.22
CA ILE A 621 11.87 -12.75 0.44
C ILE A 621 11.31 -11.92 1.59
N THR A 622 10.11 -11.34 1.44
CA THR A 622 9.43 -10.70 2.57
C THR A 622 9.00 -11.76 3.59
N ILE A 623 9.59 -11.71 4.78
CA ILE A 623 9.21 -12.54 5.93
C ILE A 623 8.32 -11.70 6.84
N THR A 624 7.08 -12.15 7.05
CA THR A 624 6.21 -11.59 8.09
C THR A 624 6.19 -12.54 9.26
N ASP A 625 6.89 -12.19 10.34
CA ASP A 625 6.86 -12.96 11.58
C ASP A 625 5.46 -12.89 12.21
N LEU A 626 4.95 -14.05 12.63
CA LEU A 626 3.67 -14.19 13.31
C LEU A 626 3.91 -14.35 14.82
N PRO A 627 3.22 -13.59 15.67
CA PRO A 627 3.32 -13.78 17.11
C PRO A 627 2.74 -15.14 17.52
N GLU A 628 3.60 -16.08 17.90
CA GLU A 628 3.18 -17.39 18.43
C GLU A 628 2.86 -17.31 19.93
N ASP A 629 1.79 -17.99 20.36
CA ASP A 629 1.68 -18.46 21.74
C ASP A 629 2.48 -19.78 21.79
N PRO A 630 3.45 -19.97 22.71
CA PRO A 630 4.34 -21.15 22.75
C PRO A 630 3.67 -22.54 22.81
N GLY A 631 2.35 -22.64 22.69
CA GLY A 631 1.56 -23.83 22.85
C GLY A 631 1.23 -24.02 24.33
N ALA A 632 -0.05 -24.28 24.61
CA ALA A 632 -0.55 -24.58 25.93
C ALA A 632 -1.49 -25.79 25.83
N ILE A 633 -1.43 -26.70 26.80
CA ILE A 633 -2.22 -27.93 26.80
C ILE A 633 -2.90 -28.12 28.15
N ALA A 634 -4.22 -28.04 28.22
CA ALA A 634 -4.93 -28.16 29.49
C ALA A 634 -5.33 -29.62 29.70
N ILE A 635 -5.07 -30.17 30.88
CA ILE A 635 -5.52 -31.52 31.24
C ILE A 635 -6.52 -31.51 32.40
N VAL A 636 -7.68 -32.15 32.18
CA VAL A 636 -8.66 -32.45 33.23
C VAL A 636 -8.62 -33.93 33.55
N LYS A 637 -8.57 -34.28 34.83
CA LYS A 637 -8.60 -35.64 35.33
C LYS A 637 -9.79 -35.82 36.27
N THR A 638 -10.57 -36.87 36.01
CA THR A 638 -11.73 -37.22 36.85
C THR A 638 -11.61 -38.64 37.35
N GLY A 639 -11.80 -38.84 38.66
CA GLY A 639 -11.86 -40.14 39.29
C GLY A 639 -13.32 -40.55 39.54
N THR A 640 -13.63 -41.82 39.29
CA THR A 640 -14.93 -42.41 39.64
C THR A 640 -14.70 -43.69 40.42
N PHE A 641 -15.16 -43.72 41.67
CA PHE A 641 -15.17 -44.93 42.48
C PHE A 641 -16.15 -45.96 41.88
N ASN A 642 -15.69 -47.20 41.78
CA ASN A 642 -16.45 -48.33 41.27
C ASN A 642 -16.76 -49.26 42.44
N ASP A 643 -17.99 -49.21 42.93
CA ASP A 643 -18.55 -50.16 43.89
C ASP A 643 -18.79 -51.50 43.16
N GLU A 644 -17.87 -52.44 43.33
CA GLU A 644 -17.86 -53.70 42.58
C GLU A 644 -18.79 -54.77 43.17
N ASP A 645 -19.04 -54.73 44.47
CA ASP A 645 -19.89 -55.70 45.15
C ASP A 645 -21.32 -55.20 45.44
N GLY A 646 -21.54 -53.89 45.32
CA GLY A 646 -22.82 -53.21 45.31
C GLY A 646 -23.39 -52.88 46.69
N ASP A 647 -22.55 -52.86 47.74
CA ASP A 647 -22.98 -52.59 49.10
C ASP A 647 -23.08 -51.09 49.45
N GLY A 648 -22.51 -50.24 48.59
CA GLY A 648 -22.57 -48.79 48.67
C GLY A 648 -21.49 -48.14 49.55
N PHE A 649 -20.53 -48.92 50.05
CA PHE A 649 -19.36 -48.44 50.77
C PHE A 649 -18.09 -48.75 49.97
N ALA A 650 -16.95 -48.21 50.42
CA ALA A 650 -15.66 -48.48 49.78
C ALA A 650 -14.88 -49.54 50.55
N GLU A 651 -14.43 -50.58 49.86
CA GLU A 651 -13.61 -51.65 50.44
C GLU A 651 -12.21 -51.72 49.83
N ALA A 652 -11.27 -52.20 50.63
CA ALA A 652 -9.93 -52.51 50.16
C ALA A 652 -9.99 -53.60 49.06
N GLY A 653 -9.48 -53.27 47.87
CA GLY A 653 -9.47 -54.13 46.69
C GLY A 653 -10.42 -53.69 45.57
N GLU A 654 -11.31 -52.75 45.82
CA GLU A 654 -12.16 -52.12 44.80
C GLU A 654 -11.41 -51.08 43.97
N THR A 655 -12.02 -50.49 42.93
CA THR A 655 -11.29 -49.64 41.97
C THR A 655 -11.80 -48.22 41.78
N ILE A 656 -10.89 -47.29 41.45
CA ILE A 656 -11.21 -45.98 40.89
C ILE A 656 -10.81 -45.97 39.41
N THR A 657 -11.73 -45.59 38.53
CA THR A 657 -11.46 -45.32 37.12
C THR A 657 -11.09 -43.85 36.94
N TYR A 658 -9.90 -43.56 36.43
CA TYR A 658 -9.46 -42.22 36.05
C TYR A 658 -9.59 -42.00 34.54
N ASN A 659 -10.29 -40.95 34.14
CA ASN A 659 -10.39 -40.48 32.76
C ASN A 659 -9.68 -39.13 32.62
N PHE A 660 -8.93 -38.95 31.53
CA PHE A 660 -8.20 -37.72 31.25
C PHE A 660 -8.72 -37.06 29.97
N THR A 661 -8.96 -35.76 30.04
CA THR A 661 -9.30 -34.91 28.91
C THR A 661 -8.17 -33.93 28.67
N VAL A 662 -7.51 -34.01 27.52
CA VAL A 662 -6.46 -33.05 27.14
C VAL A 662 -6.99 -32.11 26.07
N THR A 663 -6.76 -30.81 26.21
CA THR A 663 -7.20 -29.75 25.31
C THR A 663 -6.00 -28.93 24.88
N ASN A 664 -5.81 -28.68 23.59
CA ASN A 664 -4.84 -27.68 23.15
C ASN A 664 -5.47 -26.28 23.29
N THR A 665 -4.96 -25.47 24.21
CA THR A 665 -5.47 -24.14 24.54
C THR A 665 -4.69 -23.02 23.86
N GLY A 666 -3.52 -23.33 23.29
CA GLY A 666 -2.71 -22.37 22.53
C GLY A 666 -3.13 -22.26 21.06
N ASN A 667 -2.42 -21.41 20.31
CA ASN A 667 -2.70 -21.09 18.90
C ASN A 667 -1.92 -21.95 17.87
N VAL A 668 -1.00 -22.80 18.32
CA VAL A 668 -0.23 -23.73 17.48
C VAL A 668 -0.60 -25.20 17.71
N THR A 669 -0.44 -26.05 16.70
CA THR A 669 -0.66 -27.50 16.83
C THR A 669 0.34 -28.13 17.80
N VAL A 670 -0.16 -28.85 18.82
CA VAL A 670 0.69 -29.60 19.77
C VAL A 670 0.69 -31.08 19.39
N THR A 671 1.87 -31.65 19.21
CA THR A 671 2.10 -33.04 18.80
C THR A 671 2.68 -33.90 19.93
N ASN A 672 2.67 -35.21 19.75
CA ASN A 672 3.27 -36.17 20.69
C ASN A 672 2.74 -36.08 22.13
N ILE A 673 1.47 -35.70 22.31
CA ILE A 673 0.87 -35.54 23.63
C ILE A 673 0.78 -36.90 24.33
N ILE A 674 1.40 -36.99 25.51
CA ILE A 674 1.36 -38.14 26.41
C ILE A 674 0.92 -37.69 27.80
N VAL A 675 0.24 -38.58 28.53
CA VAL A 675 -0.15 -38.36 29.93
C VAL A 675 0.58 -39.36 30.82
N THR A 676 1.17 -38.86 31.90
CA THR A 676 1.81 -39.67 32.94
C THR A 676 1.19 -39.40 34.29
N ASP A 677 1.14 -40.42 35.14
CA ASP A 677 0.51 -40.34 36.46
C ASP A 677 1.39 -41.06 37.49
N PRO A 678 1.61 -40.49 38.68
CA PRO A 678 2.46 -41.07 39.71
C PRO A 678 1.82 -42.24 40.46
N LEU A 679 0.48 -42.31 40.54
CA LEU A 679 -0.25 -43.33 41.29
C LEU A 679 -0.69 -44.50 40.40
N VAL A 680 -0.96 -44.24 39.12
CA VAL A 680 -1.44 -45.24 38.15
C VAL A 680 -0.65 -45.25 36.85
N THR A 681 -0.72 -46.35 36.11
CA THR A 681 -0.20 -46.40 34.74
C THR A 681 -1.29 -45.97 33.77
N VAL A 682 -1.10 -44.83 33.10
CA VAL A 682 -2.03 -44.34 32.07
C VAL A 682 -1.87 -45.15 30.79
N THR A 683 -3.00 -45.57 30.21
CA THR A 683 -3.06 -46.22 28.91
C THR A 683 -3.67 -45.28 27.88
N GLY A 684 -3.01 -45.14 26.72
CA GLY A 684 -3.39 -44.17 25.69
C GLY A 684 -2.17 -43.51 25.03
N GLY A 685 -2.42 -42.74 23.97
CA GLY A 685 -1.45 -41.87 23.30
C GLY A 685 -0.28 -42.58 22.56
N PRO A 686 0.66 -41.79 22.01
CA PRO A 686 0.59 -40.32 21.88
C PRO A 686 -0.49 -39.85 20.90
N ILE A 687 -0.99 -38.63 21.08
CA ILE A 687 -1.94 -37.96 20.17
C ILE A 687 -1.43 -36.58 19.73
N ASP A 688 -2.02 -36.02 18.66
CA ASP A 688 -1.77 -34.66 18.21
C ASP A 688 -3.07 -33.87 18.27
N LEU A 689 -3.03 -32.62 18.74
CA LEU A 689 -4.19 -31.74 18.85
C LEU A 689 -3.91 -30.40 18.18
N VAL A 690 -4.77 -30.02 17.23
CA VAL A 690 -4.81 -28.66 16.68
C VAL A 690 -5.38 -27.69 17.73
N PRO A 691 -5.14 -26.37 17.62
CA PRO A 691 -5.68 -25.36 18.52
C PRO A 691 -7.18 -25.52 18.81
N GLY A 692 -7.56 -25.39 20.08
CA GLY A 692 -8.93 -25.52 20.57
C GLY A 692 -9.52 -26.93 20.53
N ALA A 693 -8.81 -27.93 20.03
CA ALA A 693 -9.28 -29.31 20.03
C ALA A 693 -9.05 -29.98 21.38
N SER A 694 -9.99 -30.84 21.79
CA SER A 694 -9.89 -31.66 22.99
C SER A 694 -10.10 -33.15 22.70
N ASP A 695 -9.40 -34.00 23.45
CA ASP A 695 -9.61 -35.45 23.47
C ASP A 695 -9.86 -35.94 24.90
N ALA A 696 -11.03 -36.54 25.11
CA ALA A 696 -11.49 -37.09 26.39
C ALA A 696 -11.53 -38.62 26.40
N THR A 697 -10.99 -39.28 25.36
CA THR A 697 -11.26 -40.70 25.12
C THR A 697 -10.01 -41.58 25.04
N THR A 698 -8.85 -41.01 24.73
CA THR A 698 -7.64 -41.82 24.49
C THR A 698 -7.00 -42.28 25.79
N PHE A 699 -7.03 -41.46 26.84
CA PHE A 699 -6.27 -41.69 28.06
C PHE A 699 -7.19 -42.17 29.20
N VAL A 700 -6.87 -43.35 29.76
CA VAL A 700 -7.60 -43.96 30.88
C VAL A 700 -6.64 -44.74 31.79
N ALA A 701 -6.94 -44.78 33.09
CA ALA A 701 -6.21 -45.56 34.08
C ALA A 701 -7.14 -46.12 35.17
N GLU A 702 -6.72 -47.19 35.84
CA GLU A 702 -7.43 -47.79 36.99
C GLU A 702 -6.51 -47.82 38.22
N TYR A 703 -7.05 -47.45 39.38
CA TYR A 703 -6.40 -47.56 40.69
C TYR A 703 -7.15 -48.58 41.56
N VAL A 704 -6.43 -49.39 42.34
CA VAL A 704 -7.02 -50.37 43.26
C VAL A 704 -6.87 -49.86 44.69
N LEU A 705 -7.96 -49.76 45.43
CA LEU A 705 -8.02 -49.24 46.79
C LEU A 705 -7.27 -50.13 47.78
N THR A 706 -6.58 -49.48 48.71
CA THR A 706 -5.96 -50.10 49.89
C THR A 706 -6.76 -49.79 51.15
N GLN A 707 -6.52 -50.51 52.26
CA GLN A 707 -7.21 -50.22 53.52
C GLN A 707 -6.88 -48.81 54.04
N ASP A 708 -5.67 -48.31 53.79
CA ASP A 708 -5.29 -46.94 54.16
C ASP A 708 -6.11 -45.89 53.37
N ASP A 709 -6.50 -46.19 52.12
CA ASP A 709 -7.35 -45.31 51.30
C ASP A 709 -8.79 -45.28 51.85
N VAL A 710 -9.34 -46.43 52.22
CA VAL A 710 -10.67 -46.56 52.84
C VAL A 710 -10.72 -45.84 54.20
N ASP A 711 -9.71 -46.04 55.05
CA ASP A 711 -9.60 -45.36 56.34
C ASP A 711 -9.39 -43.83 56.19
N ALA A 712 -8.86 -43.37 55.05
CA ALA A 712 -8.68 -41.94 54.74
C ALA A 712 -9.92 -41.28 54.11
N GLY A 713 -10.88 -42.07 53.62
CA GLY A 713 -12.13 -41.57 53.03
C GLY A 713 -12.01 -40.92 51.66
N MET A 714 -10.80 -40.82 51.09
CA MET A 714 -10.57 -40.18 49.79
C MET A 714 -9.26 -40.65 49.16
N VAL A 715 -9.17 -40.55 47.83
CA VAL A 715 -7.91 -40.72 47.09
C VAL A 715 -7.57 -39.43 46.35
N GLU A 716 -6.42 -38.85 46.71
CA GLU A 716 -5.81 -37.69 46.05
C GLU A 716 -4.88 -38.15 44.91
N ASN A 717 -5.07 -37.67 43.69
CA ASN A 717 -4.21 -38.05 42.56
C ASN A 717 -4.09 -36.97 41.47
N GLN A 718 -2.89 -36.66 40.99
CA GLN A 718 -2.63 -35.65 39.94
C GLN A 718 -1.78 -36.24 38.80
N ALA A 719 -2.09 -35.92 37.55
CA ALA A 719 -1.34 -36.35 36.37
C ALA A 719 -0.62 -35.20 35.68
N LEU A 720 0.28 -35.52 34.76
CA LEU A 720 1.04 -34.57 33.95
C LEU A 720 0.82 -34.91 32.47
N ALA A 721 0.29 -33.96 31.70
CA ALA A 721 0.32 -34.00 30.25
C ALA A 721 1.59 -33.33 29.73
N THR A 722 2.23 -33.92 28.72
CA THR A 722 3.36 -33.31 28.01
C THR A 722 3.16 -33.50 26.52
N GLY A 723 3.48 -32.48 25.73
CA GLY A 723 3.46 -32.50 24.26
C GLY A 723 4.58 -31.63 23.69
N GLN A 724 4.62 -31.46 22.38
CA GLN A 724 5.61 -30.62 21.70
C GLN A 724 4.92 -29.65 20.74
N ASN A 725 5.25 -28.37 20.85
CA ASN A 725 4.85 -27.37 19.86
C ASN A 725 5.61 -27.57 18.52
N PRO A 726 5.29 -26.84 17.44
CA PRO A 726 5.95 -26.99 16.14
C PRO A 726 7.47 -26.70 16.17
N ASN A 727 7.92 -25.84 17.08
CA ASN A 727 9.33 -25.53 17.31
C ASN A 727 10.10 -26.67 18.03
N GLY A 728 9.37 -27.69 18.50
CA GLY A 728 9.91 -28.84 19.21
C GLY A 728 10.20 -28.56 20.68
N ASP A 729 9.73 -27.43 21.21
CA ASP A 729 9.76 -27.14 22.64
C ASP A 729 8.64 -27.93 23.34
N ASP A 730 8.95 -28.42 24.53
CA ASP A 730 8.00 -29.19 25.33
C ASP A 730 6.97 -28.24 25.96
N VAL A 731 5.69 -28.59 25.82
CA VAL A 731 4.57 -27.96 26.53
C VAL A 731 4.04 -28.95 27.56
N GLU A 732 3.81 -28.49 28.79
CA GLU A 732 3.44 -29.35 29.91
C GLU A 732 2.36 -28.70 30.76
N ASP A 733 1.46 -29.52 31.29
CA ASP A 733 0.43 -29.10 32.24
C ASP A 733 0.08 -30.22 33.22
N THR A 734 -0.23 -29.82 34.44
CA THR A 734 -0.65 -30.73 35.50
C THR A 734 -2.15 -30.75 35.62
N SER A 735 -2.71 -31.95 35.73
CA SER A 735 -4.15 -32.14 35.66
C SER A 735 -4.91 -31.43 36.77
N ASP A 736 -6.00 -30.79 36.40
CA ASP A 736 -7.02 -30.26 37.30
C ASP A 736 -8.23 -31.21 37.42
N ASP A 737 -9.12 -30.99 38.40
CA ASP A 737 -10.30 -31.79 38.66
C ASP A 737 -11.58 -31.31 37.92
N ASP A 738 -11.65 -30.03 37.54
CA ASP A 738 -12.85 -29.45 36.92
C ASP A 738 -12.63 -28.45 35.76
N SER A 739 -11.42 -27.92 35.56
CA SER A 739 -11.16 -26.84 34.61
C SER A 739 -10.25 -27.23 33.45
N THR A 740 -10.62 -26.81 32.24
CA THR A 740 -9.75 -26.89 31.05
C THR A 740 -8.87 -25.63 30.90
N VAL A 741 -8.55 -24.98 32.01
CA VAL A 741 -7.72 -23.75 32.07
C VAL A 741 -6.45 -24.12 32.83
N GLU A 742 -5.29 -24.15 32.19
CA GLU A 742 -4.40 -22.99 32.22
C GLU A 742 -4.01 -22.52 33.62
N GLY A 743 -3.31 -23.34 34.41
CA GLY A 743 -2.63 -22.90 35.64
C GLY A 743 -3.51 -22.85 36.90
N GLU A 744 -4.72 -23.39 36.84
CA GLU A 744 -5.58 -23.63 38.00
C GLU A 744 -5.39 -25.09 38.45
N GLU A 745 -4.16 -25.43 38.88
CA GLU A 745 -3.73 -26.81 39.15
C GLU A 745 -4.26 -27.31 40.51
N ASP A 746 -5.42 -27.97 40.56
CA ASP A 746 -5.88 -28.71 41.76
C ASP A 746 -5.62 -30.22 41.65
N ILE A 747 -5.49 -30.88 42.79
CA ILE A 747 -5.37 -32.33 42.88
C ILE A 747 -6.75 -32.93 42.68
N THR A 748 -6.87 -33.96 41.84
CA THR A 748 -8.14 -34.70 41.73
C THR A 748 -8.39 -35.48 43.03
N ILE A 749 -9.43 -35.08 43.76
CA ILE A 749 -9.92 -35.78 44.96
C ILE A 749 -11.07 -36.70 44.54
N THR A 750 -10.93 -38.00 44.79
CA THR A 750 -12.03 -38.96 44.67
C THR A 750 -12.50 -39.35 46.06
N ASP A 751 -13.65 -38.81 46.48
CA ASP A 751 -14.27 -39.18 47.76
C ASP A 751 -14.72 -40.65 47.74
N LEU A 752 -14.44 -41.37 48.82
CA LEU A 752 -14.84 -42.75 49.02
C LEU A 752 -16.05 -42.80 49.97
N PRO A 753 -17.10 -43.57 49.66
CA PRO A 753 -18.22 -43.75 50.58
C PRO A 753 -17.79 -44.50 51.86
N GLU A 754 -17.79 -43.81 53.01
CA GLU A 754 -17.44 -44.38 54.31
C GLU A 754 -18.65 -45.03 55.02
N ASP A 755 -18.44 -46.18 55.68
CA ASP A 755 -19.35 -46.70 56.73
C ASP A 755 -18.90 -46.09 58.08
N PRO A 756 -19.81 -45.54 58.92
CA PRO A 756 -19.47 -44.92 60.21
C PRO A 756 -18.69 -45.83 61.19
N GLY A 757 -18.50 -47.11 60.87
CA GLY A 757 -17.84 -48.10 61.70
C GLY A 757 -18.84 -48.71 62.68
N ALA A 758 -18.71 -50.01 62.91
CA ALA A 758 -19.59 -50.77 63.79
C ALA A 758 -18.76 -51.70 64.68
N ILE A 759 -19.16 -51.83 65.94
CA ILE A 759 -18.52 -52.70 66.91
C ILE A 759 -19.59 -53.55 67.58
N ALA A 760 -19.32 -54.83 67.82
CA ALA A 760 -20.24 -55.75 68.47
C ALA A 760 -19.61 -56.36 69.73
N ILE A 761 -20.34 -56.46 70.85
CA ILE A 761 -19.86 -57.04 72.12
C ILE A 761 -20.77 -58.17 72.67
N VAL A 762 -20.16 -59.28 73.08
CA VAL A 762 -20.81 -60.40 73.79
C VAL A 762 -20.26 -60.54 75.19
N LYS A 763 -21.13 -60.74 76.19
CA LYS A 763 -20.80 -60.93 77.60
C LYS A 763 -21.41 -62.19 78.17
N THR A 764 -20.60 -63.02 78.84
CA THR A 764 -21.07 -64.27 79.45
C THR A 764 -20.68 -64.36 80.92
N GLY A 765 -21.62 -64.77 81.79
CA GLY A 765 -21.42 -64.95 83.23
C GLY A 765 -21.38 -66.41 83.66
N MET A 766 -20.45 -66.76 84.55
CA MET A 766 -20.31 -68.10 85.12
C MET A 766 -20.19 -68.03 86.64
N PHE A 767 -21.18 -68.61 87.35
CA PHE A 767 -21.13 -68.80 88.81
C PHE A 767 -20.02 -69.78 89.20
N ASN A 768 -19.26 -69.40 90.23
CA ASN A 768 -18.17 -70.17 90.80
C ASN A 768 -18.60 -70.61 92.20
N ASP A 769 -18.77 -71.92 92.39
CA ASP A 769 -19.01 -72.56 93.69
C ASP A 769 -17.65 -72.75 94.38
N GLU A 770 -17.31 -71.85 95.31
CA GLU A 770 -15.99 -71.79 95.94
C GLU A 770 -15.83 -72.79 97.08
N ASP A 771 -16.90 -73.13 97.80
CA ASP A 771 -16.85 -74.06 98.92
C ASP A 771 -17.25 -75.51 98.57
N GLY A 772 -17.86 -75.70 97.39
CA GLY A 772 -18.11 -76.98 96.75
C GLY A 772 -19.37 -77.68 97.25
N ASP A 773 -20.29 -76.98 97.92
CA ASP A 773 -21.53 -77.56 98.43
C ASP A 773 -22.66 -77.62 97.37
N GLY A 774 -22.47 -76.95 96.24
CA GLY A 774 -23.38 -76.93 95.10
C GLY A 774 -24.51 -75.89 95.17
N PHE A 775 -24.48 -74.98 96.14
CA PHE A 775 -25.47 -73.94 96.36
C PHE A 775 -24.79 -72.57 96.44
N ALA A 776 -25.45 -71.53 95.97
CA ALA A 776 -24.91 -70.18 96.04
C ALA A 776 -25.04 -69.65 97.47
N GLN A 777 -23.94 -69.17 98.04
CA GLN A 777 -24.00 -68.39 99.27
C GLN A 777 -23.34 -67.01 99.15
N ALA A 778 -23.65 -66.15 100.12
CA ALA A 778 -23.08 -64.82 100.18
C ALA A 778 -21.55 -64.89 100.35
N GLY A 779 -20.80 -64.25 99.45
CA GLY A 779 -19.35 -64.22 99.43
C GLY A 779 -18.71 -65.02 98.28
N GLU A 780 -19.47 -65.84 97.57
CA GLU A 780 -19.03 -66.55 96.36
C GLU A 780 -18.99 -65.65 95.12
N THR A 781 -18.51 -66.11 93.96
CA THR A 781 -18.27 -65.22 92.79
C THR A 781 -18.89 -65.63 91.45
N ILE A 782 -19.10 -64.65 90.57
CA ILE A 782 -19.41 -64.83 89.14
C ILE A 782 -18.25 -64.26 88.32
N THR A 783 -17.73 -65.03 87.35
CA THR A 783 -16.73 -64.55 86.38
C THR A 783 -17.43 -64.15 85.08
N TYR A 784 -17.22 -62.91 84.61
CA TYR A 784 -17.69 -62.38 83.33
C TYR A 784 -16.56 -62.34 82.29
N ASN A 785 -16.80 -62.89 81.10
CA ASN A 785 -15.91 -62.80 79.94
C ASN A 785 -16.54 -61.99 78.82
N PHE A 786 -15.74 -61.21 78.08
CA PHE A 786 -16.22 -60.38 76.99
C PHE A 786 -15.54 -60.72 75.66
N THR A 787 -16.30 -60.67 74.57
CA THR A 787 -15.81 -60.76 73.19
C THR A 787 -16.25 -59.53 72.42
N VAL A 788 -15.31 -58.81 71.80
CA VAL A 788 -15.59 -57.60 71.02
C VAL A 788 -15.13 -57.80 69.58
N SER A 789 -15.94 -57.39 68.59
CA SER A 789 -15.65 -57.54 67.15
C SER A 789 -15.87 -56.23 66.41
N ASN A 790 -15.01 -55.89 65.45
CA ASN A 790 -15.25 -54.81 64.50
C ASN A 790 -16.05 -55.36 63.32
N THR A 791 -17.28 -54.89 63.16
CA THR A 791 -18.23 -55.34 62.14
C THR A 791 -18.37 -54.35 60.97
N GLY A 792 -17.76 -53.17 61.06
CA GLY A 792 -17.71 -52.17 59.97
C GLY A 792 -16.52 -52.35 59.02
N ASN A 793 -16.39 -51.45 58.05
CA ASN A 793 -15.35 -51.49 57.00
C ASN A 793 -14.12 -50.60 57.27
N VAL A 794 -14.13 -49.84 58.36
CA VAL A 794 -13.01 -48.99 58.83
C VAL A 794 -12.35 -49.56 60.09
N THR A 795 -11.07 -49.26 60.31
CA THR A 795 -10.35 -49.65 61.53
C THR A 795 -10.93 -48.94 62.77
N ILE A 796 -11.33 -49.70 63.80
CA ILE A 796 -11.79 -49.14 65.09
C ILE A 796 -10.67 -49.20 66.12
N SER A 797 -10.31 -48.04 66.66
CA SER A 797 -9.23 -47.87 67.64
C SER A 797 -9.75 -47.61 69.05
N ASN A 798 -8.87 -47.71 70.06
CA ASN A 798 -9.14 -47.35 71.45
C ASN A 798 -10.34 -48.07 72.10
N ILE A 799 -10.61 -49.32 71.71
CA ILE A 799 -11.74 -50.09 72.21
C ILE A 799 -11.57 -50.39 73.71
N VAL A 800 -12.55 -49.98 74.51
CA VAL A 800 -12.64 -50.22 75.96
C VAL A 800 -14.02 -50.76 76.34
N ILE A 801 -14.09 -51.50 77.45
CA ILE A 801 -15.36 -52.03 77.98
C ILE A 801 -15.61 -51.44 79.36
N THR A 802 -16.82 -50.94 79.58
CA THR A 802 -17.29 -50.47 80.88
C THR A 802 -18.49 -51.28 81.35
N ASP A 803 -18.56 -51.56 82.65
CA ASP A 803 -19.61 -52.38 83.25
C ASP A 803 -20.07 -51.71 84.57
N PRO A 804 -21.39 -51.60 84.81
CA PRO A 804 -21.95 -50.92 85.97
C PRO A 804 -21.85 -51.71 87.28
N LEU A 805 -21.77 -53.04 87.24
CA LEU A 805 -21.71 -53.92 88.42
C LEU A 805 -20.28 -54.31 88.79
N VAL A 806 -19.37 -54.37 87.82
CA VAL A 806 -17.98 -54.80 88.02
C VAL A 806 -16.97 -53.92 87.30
N ALA A 807 -15.75 -53.86 87.83
CA ALA A 807 -14.64 -53.26 87.09
C ALA A 807 -14.10 -54.26 86.07
N VAL A 808 -14.12 -53.90 84.79
CA VAL A 808 -13.53 -54.70 83.71
C VAL A 808 -12.02 -54.49 83.66
N THR A 809 -11.28 -55.58 83.59
CA THR A 809 -9.81 -55.57 83.44
C THR A 809 -9.46 -55.97 82.00
N GLY A 810 -8.75 -55.11 81.28
CA GLY A 810 -8.41 -55.29 79.86
C GLY A 810 -8.36 -53.95 79.11
N GLY A 811 -7.84 -53.96 77.88
CA GLY A 811 -7.85 -52.82 76.94
C GLY A 811 -6.92 -51.65 77.30
N PRO A 812 -6.91 -50.58 76.47
CA PRO A 812 -7.59 -50.47 75.17
C PRO A 812 -6.97 -51.37 74.09
N ILE A 813 -7.75 -51.75 73.07
CA ILE A 813 -7.29 -52.50 71.87
C ILE A 813 -7.77 -51.83 70.57
N ASP A 814 -7.15 -52.15 69.44
CA ASP A 814 -7.59 -51.72 68.11
C ASP A 814 -7.97 -52.96 67.29
N LEU A 815 -9.01 -52.87 66.46
CA LEU A 815 -9.50 -53.95 65.61
C LEU A 815 -9.66 -53.47 64.17
N GLU A 816 -8.97 -54.17 63.24
CA GLU A 816 -9.22 -54.06 61.80
C GLU A 816 -10.64 -54.54 61.45
N PRO A 817 -11.21 -54.10 60.32
CA PRO A 817 -12.50 -54.59 59.81
C PRO A 817 -12.61 -56.12 59.85
N GLY A 818 -13.69 -56.63 60.42
CA GLY A 818 -13.96 -58.07 60.56
C GLY A 818 -13.15 -58.81 61.63
N ALA A 819 -12.27 -58.15 62.37
CA ALA A 819 -11.49 -58.76 63.46
C ALA A 819 -12.28 -58.86 64.77
N SER A 820 -11.94 -59.84 65.63
CA SER A 820 -12.52 -59.99 66.97
C SER A 820 -11.51 -60.38 68.04
N ASP A 821 -11.75 -59.94 69.28
CA ASP A 821 -10.98 -60.29 70.47
C ASP A 821 -11.88 -60.80 71.60
N SER A 822 -11.60 -62.02 72.08
CA SER A 822 -12.33 -62.70 73.16
C SER A 822 -11.48 -62.95 74.40
N THR A 823 -10.31 -62.31 74.50
CA THR A 823 -9.29 -62.70 75.50
C THR A 823 -8.78 -61.56 76.37
N THR A 824 -8.94 -60.31 75.94
CA THR A 824 -8.34 -59.18 76.65
C THR A 824 -9.14 -58.75 77.87
N PHE A 825 -10.47 -58.91 77.84
CA PHE A 825 -11.37 -58.33 78.84
C PHE A 825 -12.02 -59.39 79.74
N VAL A 826 -11.93 -59.18 81.06
CA VAL A 826 -12.52 -60.07 82.10
C VAL A 826 -12.96 -59.26 83.32
N ALA A 827 -14.01 -59.71 84.02
CA ALA A 827 -14.45 -59.12 85.29
C ALA A 827 -14.96 -60.19 86.27
N VAL A 828 -14.96 -59.89 87.58
CA VAL A 828 -15.42 -60.81 88.64
C VAL A 828 -16.35 -60.07 89.60
N TYR A 829 -17.52 -60.64 89.87
CA TYR A 829 -18.55 -60.15 90.80
C TYR A 829 -18.62 -61.04 92.04
N THR A 830 -18.85 -60.48 93.23
CA THR A 830 -19.00 -61.24 94.49
C THR A 830 -20.44 -61.16 94.99
N LEU A 831 -21.06 -62.31 95.26
CA LEU A 831 -22.45 -62.44 95.67
C LEU A 831 -22.71 -61.86 97.06
N THR A 832 -23.86 -61.20 97.20
CA THR A 832 -24.45 -60.73 98.45
C THR A 832 -25.61 -61.63 98.87
N GLN A 833 -26.08 -61.51 100.12
CA GLN A 833 -27.24 -62.29 100.58
C GLN A 833 -28.50 -61.95 99.77
N ASP A 834 -28.66 -60.69 99.35
CA ASP A 834 -29.79 -60.27 98.52
C ASP A 834 -29.76 -60.97 97.14
N ASP A 835 -28.57 -61.23 96.58
CA ASP A 835 -28.43 -61.97 95.32
C ASP A 835 -28.84 -63.43 95.47
N VAL A 836 -28.42 -64.07 96.58
CA VAL A 836 -28.79 -65.45 96.92
C VAL A 836 -30.29 -65.57 97.15
N ASP A 837 -30.89 -64.63 97.88
CA ASP A 837 -32.33 -64.57 98.11
C ASP A 837 -33.12 -64.33 96.80
N ALA A 838 -32.54 -63.59 95.84
CA ALA A 838 -33.13 -63.35 94.51
C ALA A 838 -32.96 -64.54 93.53
N GLY A 839 -31.94 -65.38 93.73
CA GLY A 839 -31.67 -66.57 92.93
C GLY A 839 -31.07 -66.31 91.54
N LEU A 840 -30.70 -65.07 91.19
CA LEU A 840 -30.04 -64.71 89.93
C LEU A 840 -29.30 -63.37 90.05
N VAL A 841 -28.36 -63.12 89.12
CA VAL A 841 -27.68 -61.82 88.93
C VAL A 841 -27.80 -61.40 87.46
N GLU A 842 -28.34 -60.20 87.20
CA GLU A 842 -28.45 -59.60 85.86
C GLU A 842 -27.33 -58.55 85.67
N ASN A 843 -26.59 -58.58 84.54
CA ASN A 843 -25.50 -57.63 84.27
C ASN A 843 -25.32 -57.32 82.78
N GLN A 844 -25.07 -56.07 82.39
CA GLN A 844 -24.84 -55.63 80.99
C GLN A 844 -23.62 -54.70 80.91
N ALA A 845 -22.84 -54.73 79.83
CA ALA A 845 -21.66 -53.89 79.63
C ALA A 845 -21.78 -53.05 78.35
N LEU A 846 -20.92 -52.05 78.21
CA LEU A 846 -20.83 -51.16 77.05
C LEU A 846 -19.40 -51.22 76.49
N ALA A 847 -19.24 -51.57 75.22
CA ALA A 847 -18.02 -51.37 74.46
C ALA A 847 -18.04 -50.00 73.80
N THR A 848 -16.93 -49.27 73.88
CA THR A 848 -16.74 -48.00 73.14
C THR A 848 -15.39 -48.01 72.45
N GLY A 849 -15.32 -47.54 71.20
CA GLY A 849 -14.12 -47.38 70.40
C GLY A 849 -14.21 -46.13 69.53
N GLN A 850 -13.23 -45.89 68.66
CA GLN A 850 -13.18 -44.72 67.78
C GLN A 850 -12.89 -45.12 66.33
N ASN A 851 -13.71 -44.66 65.39
CA ASN A 851 -13.43 -44.80 63.96
C ASN A 851 -12.27 -43.85 63.53
N PRO A 852 -11.76 -43.94 62.29
CA PRO A 852 -10.63 -43.10 61.83
C PRO A 852 -10.89 -41.59 61.89
N ASN A 853 -12.15 -41.17 61.79
CA ASN A 853 -12.58 -39.78 61.94
C ASN A 853 -12.56 -39.29 63.40
N GLY A 854 -12.31 -40.19 64.35
CA GLY A 854 -12.28 -39.91 65.78
C GLY A 854 -13.67 -39.83 66.42
N ASP A 855 -14.71 -40.23 65.71
CA ASP A 855 -16.06 -40.36 66.25
C ASP A 855 -16.17 -41.66 67.06
N ASP A 856 -16.88 -41.59 68.19
CA ASP A 856 -17.06 -42.74 69.06
C ASP A 856 -18.07 -43.73 68.43
N VAL A 857 -17.69 -45.01 68.36
CA VAL A 857 -18.56 -46.14 68.05
C VAL A 857 -18.83 -46.92 69.34
N GLU A 858 -20.10 -47.22 69.62
CA GLU A 858 -20.50 -47.83 70.88
C GLU A 858 -21.47 -48.99 70.63
N ASP A 859 -21.39 -50.02 71.46
CA ASP A 859 -22.35 -51.13 71.49
C ASP A 859 -22.54 -51.69 72.90
N THR A 860 -23.76 -52.14 73.20
CA THR A 860 -24.10 -52.74 74.49
C THR A 860 -24.08 -54.27 74.39
N SER A 861 -23.56 -54.92 75.43
CA SER A 861 -23.29 -56.36 75.39
C SER A 861 -24.56 -57.19 75.34
N ASP A 862 -24.59 -58.17 74.43
CA ASP A 862 -25.55 -59.28 74.34
C ASP A 862 -25.01 -60.51 75.10
N ASP A 863 -25.88 -61.43 75.54
CA ASP A 863 -25.52 -62.69 76.19
C ASP A 863 -25.18 -63.86 75.25
N ASP A 864 -25.59 -63.80 73.96
CA ASP A 864 -25.43 -64.92 73.02
C ASP A 864 -24.98 -64.60 71.58
N SER A 865 -25.01 -63.34 71.13
CA SER A 865 -24.72 -62.99 69.73
C SER A 865 -23.90 -61.73 69.49
N THR A 866 -23.17 -61.69 68.38
CA THR A 866 -22.53 -60.45 67.87
C THR A 866 -23.43 -59.76 66.83
N ALA A 867 -24.74 -60.02 66.85
CA ALA A 867 -25.67 -59.46 65.89
C ALA A 867 -26.28 -58.16 66.43
N GLU A 868 -26.14 -57.10 65.67
CA GLU A 868 -26.66 -55.77 66.00
C GLU A 868 -28.18 -55.79 66.26
N GLY A 869 -28.60 -55.21 67.40
CA GLY A 869 -30.00 -54.94 67.72
C GLY A 869 -30.71 -55.94 68.63
N GLU A 870 -30.01 -56.98 69.11
CA GLU A 870 -30.51 -57.94 70.11
C GLU A 870 -29.88 -57.66 71.49
N GLU A 871 -29.88 -56.39 71.92
CA GLU A 871 -29.28 -55.95 73.19
C GLU A 871 -30.06 -56.51 74.41
N ASP A 872 -29.60 -57.60 75.01
CA ASP A 872 -30.17 -58.16 76.23
C ASP A 872 -29.19 -58.17 77.42
N VAL A 873 -29.74 -58.43 78.61
CA VAL A 873 -28.97 -58.44 79.86
C VAL A 873 -28.43 -59.83 80.12
N THR A 874 -27.14 -59.97 80.46
CA THR A 874 -26.58 -61.28 80.83
C THR A 874 -27.15 -61.73 82.17
N ILE A 875 -27.93 -62.82 82.19
CA ILE A 875 -28.53 -63.40 83.41
C ILE A 875 -27.72 -64.61 83.88
N THR A 876 -27.17 -64.55 85.10
CA THR A 876 -26.54 -65.70 85.77
C THR A 876 -27.46 -66.26 86.85
N ILE A 877 -27.94 -67.50 86.67
CA ILE A 877 -28.84 -68.16 87.63
C ILE A 877 -28.04 -68.78 88.79
N LEU A 878 -28.50 -68.59 90.02
CA LEU A 878 -27.87 -69.10 91.24
C LEU A 878 -28.59 -70.35 91.80
N PRO A 879 -27.87 -71.43 92.16
CA PRO A 879 -28.47 -72.63 92.76
C PRO A 879 -28.87 -72.41 94.24
N THR A 880 -30.04 -72.90 94.69
CA THR A 880 -30.55 -72.74 96.09
C THR A 880 -30.65 -74.06 96.88
N GLY A 881 -30.39 -74.01 98.20
CA GLY A 881 -30.33 -75.15 99.13
C GLY A 881 -31.63 -75.46 99.90
N ALA A 882 -31.57 -76.41 100.85
CA ALA A 882 -32.71 -76.80 101.70
C ALA A 882 -32.91 -75.84 102.88
N ASN A 883 -34.17 -75.53 103.24
CA ASN A 883 -34.51 -74.55 104.28
C ASN A 883 -35.35 -75.19 105.40
N SER A 884 -35.02 -74.89 106.66
CA SER A 884 -35.71 -75.43 107.85
C SER A 884 -35.67 -74.46 109.04
N ILE A 885 -36.63 -74.61 109.97
CA ILE A 885 -36.74 -73.86 111.23
C ILE A 885 -36.82 -74.86 112.38
N ALA A 886 -36.21 -74.57 113.53
CA ALA A 886 -36.21 -75.44 114.71
C ALA A 886 -36.80 -74.75 115.96
N LEU A 887 -37.57 -75.45 116.80
CA LEU A 887 -38.13 -74.92 118.07
C LEU A 887 -37.80 -75.80 119.29
N GLU A 888 -37.33 -75.20 120.40
CA GLU A 888 -37.18 -75.85 121.72
C GLU A 888 -38.13 -75.22 122.76
N LYS A 889 -38.59 -76.00 123.75
CA LYS A 889 -39.52 -75.55 124.81
C LYS A 889 -39.28 -76.25 126.16
N THR A 890 -39.27 -75.47 127.25
CA THR A 890 -39.12 -75.98 128.63
C THR A 890 -40.17 -75.42 129.58
N GLY A 891 -40.63 -76.21 130.56
CA GLY A 891 -41.62 -75.81 131.58
C GLY A 891 -41.08 -75.88 133.02
N GLU A 892 -41.26 -74.81 133.80
CA GLU A 892 -40.87 -74.72 135.22
C GLU A 892 -42.09 -74.54 136.14
N LEU A 893 -42.27 -75.42 137.12
CA LEU A 893 -43.36 -75.36 138.11
C LEU A 893 -43.06 -74.33 139.21
N ILE A 894 -43.97 -73.40 139.46
CA ILE A 894 -43.80 -72.28 140.39
C ILE A 894 -44.89 -72.31 141.48
N ASP A 895 -44.47 -72.55 142.73
CA ASP A 895 -45.31 -72.36 143.92
C ASP A 895 -45.48 -70.86 144.19
N LEU A 896 -46.67 -70.34 143.87
CA LEU A 896 -46.99 -68.91 143.99
C LEU A 896 -47.19 -68.46 145.43
N ASN A 897 -47.54 -69.36 146.34
CA ASN A 897 -47.94 -69.02 147.70
C ASN A 897 -46.80 -69.26 148.73
N GLY A 898 -45.82 -70.10 148.36
CA GLY A 898 -44.60 -70.41 149.09
C GLY A 898 -44.77 -71.38 150.26
N ASP A 899 -45.85 -72.16 150.32
CA ASP A 899 -46.12 -73.12 151.39
C ASP A 899 -45.48 -74.51 151.18
N GLY A 900 -44.91 -74.74 149.99
CA GLY A 900 -44.18 -75.96 149.64
C GLY A 900 -45.10 -77.17 149.37
N VAL A 901 -46.40 -76.95 149.20
CA VAL A 901 -47.38 -77.96 148.79
C VAL A 901 -48.10 -77.46 147.56
N TYR A 902 -48.01 -78.22 146.46
CA TYR A 902 -48.60 -77.76 145.22
C TYR A 902 -50.12 -77.96 145.23
N GLU A 903 -50.85 -76.88 144.95
CA GLU A 903 -52.31 -76.78 145.07
C GLU A 903 -52.94 -76.15 143.80
N PRO A 904 -54.23 -76.41 143.52
CA PRO A 904 -54.87 -75.82 142.34
C PRO A 904 -54.81 -74.29 142.39
N GLY A 905 -54.28 -73.69 141.31
CA GLY A 905 -54.09 -72.24 141.20
C GLY A 905 -52.63 -71.76 141.22
N GLU A 906 -51.65 -72.66 141.31
CA GLU A 906 -50.24 -72.35 141.02
C GLU A 906 -49.93 -72.42 139.51
N ILE A 907 -48.71 -72.06 139.07
CA ILE A 907 -48.40 -71.96 137.64
C ILE A 907 -47.20 -72.78 137.18
N ILE A 908 -47.19 -73.14 135.89
CA ILE A 908 -46.01 -73.57 135.13
C ILE A 908 -45.64 -72.43 134.18
N GLN A 909 -44.38 -72.01 134.16
CA GLN A 909 -43.86 -71.04 133.21
C GLN A 909 -43.11 -71.75 132.08
N TYR A 910 -43.47 -71.44 130.82
CA TYR A 910 -42.85 -71.97 129.62
C TYR A 910 -41.95 -70.93 128.92
N THR A 911 -40.80 -71.36 128.44
CA THR A 911 -39.84 -70.59 127.62
C THR A 911 -39.54 -71.30 126.31
N PHE A 912 -39.28 -70.54 125.23
CA PHE A 912 -39.08 -71.07 123.88
C PHE A 912 -37.80 -70.55 123.23
N THR A 913 -37.15 -71.37 122.40
CA THR A 913 -36.00 -71.00 121.54
C THR A 913 -36.26 -71.39 120.10
N VAL A 914 -36.17 -70.45 119.14
CA VAL A 914 -36.34 -70.70 117.70
C VAL A 914 -35.04 -70.47 116.95
N THR A 915 -34.69 -71.33 115.99
CA THR A 915 -33.46 -71.22 115.17
C THR A 915 -33.74 -71.38 113.67
N ASN A 916 -33.17 -70.52 112.81
CA ASN A 916 -33.14 -70.71 111.35
C ASN A 916 -31.96 -71.61 110.98
N THR A 917 -32.24 -72.80 110.46
CA THR A 917 -31.22 -73.79 110.07
C THR A 917 -31.04 -73.92 108.55
N GLY A 918 -31.74 -73.09 107.76
CA GLY A 918 -31.64 -73.04 106.30
C GLY A 918 -30.67 -71.98 105.75
N GLU A 919 -30.61 -71.88 104.41
CA GLU A 919 -29.74 -70.95 103.65
C GLU A 919 -30.42 -69.63 103.24
N LEU A 920 -31.75 -69.57 103.39
CA LEU A 920 -32.54 -68.37 103.11
C LEU A 920 -32.99 -67.67 104.40
N THR A 921 -33.19 -66.37 104.31
CA THR A 921 -33.80 -65.57 105.38
C THR A 921 -35.23 -66.06 105.69
N ILE A 922 -35.56 -66.32 106.96
CA ILE A 922 -36.92 -66.68 107.38
C ILE A 922 -37.58 -65.50 108.07
N GLU A 923 -38.71 -65.03 107.54
CA GLU A 923 -39.52 -63.93 108.05
C GLU A 923 -40.79 -64.42 108.78
N ASP A 924 -41.50 -63.51 109.45
CA ASP A 924 -42.81 -63.73 110.06
C ASP A 924 -42.90 -64.93 111.06
N ILE A 925 -41.82 -65.19 111.79
CA ILE A 925 -41.73 -66.31 112.73
C ILE A 925 -42.64 -66.11 113.94
N VAL A 926 -43.57 -67.04 114.18
CA VAL A 926 -44.52 -67.05 115.31
C VAL A 926 -44.60 -68.44 115.96
N ILE A 927 -44.96 -68.49 117.26
CA ILE A 927 -45.17 -69.74 118.01
C ILE A 927 -46.62 -69.82 118.48
N THR A 928 -47.22 -71.00 118.32
CA THR A 928 -48.55 -71.31 118.85
C THR A 928 -48.50 -72.53 119.76
N ASP A 929 -49.32 -72.50 120.82
CA ASP A 929 -49.39 -73.57 121.81
C ASP A 929 -50.86 -73.86 122.15
N PRO A 930 -51.29 -75.13 122.21
CA PRO A 930 -52.69 -75.49 122.45
C PRO A 930 -53.12 -75.39 123.92
N LEU A 931 -52.17 -75.40 124.87
CA LEU A 931 -52.45 -75.37 126.31
C LEU A 931 -52.38 -73.94 126.89
N VAL A 932 -51.57 -73.07 126.27
CA VAL A 932 -51.33 -71.70 126.71
C VAL A 932 -51.29 -70.71 125.54
N ASP A 933 -51.69 -69.46 125.79
CA ASP A 933 -51.42 -68.38 124.85
C ASP A 933 -49.94 -67.98 124.96
N VAL A 934 -49.19 -68.03 123.86
CA VAL A 934 -47.79 -67.61 123.80
C VAL A 934 -47.72 -66.10 123.53
N GLU A 935 -46.99 -65.37 124.37
CA GLU A 935 -46.69 -63.95 124.15
C GLU A 935 -45.31 -63.81 123.49
N GLY A 936 -45.24 -63.09 122.37
CA GLY A 936 -44.03 -62.85 121.57
C GLY A 936 -44.31 -62.84 120.07
N GLY A 937 -43.33 -62.36 119.27
CA GLY A 937 -43.36 -62.38 117.81
C GLY A 937 -44.35 -61.43 117.11
N PRO A 938 -44.35 -61.39 115.75
CA PRO A 938 -43.45 -62.13 114.85
C PRO A 938 -41.99 -61.61 114.85
N ILE A 939 -41.02 -62.44 114.45
CA ILE A 939 -39.60 -62.08 114.26
C ILE A 939 -39.04 -62.57 112.90
N THR A 940 -37.86 -62.10 112.51
CA THR A 940 -37.11 -62.55 111.31
C THR A 940 -35.75 -63.06 111.75
N LEU A 941 -35.27 -64.16 111.16
CA LEU A 941 -33.95 -64.74 111.42
C LEU A 941 -33.20 -64.98 110.11
N LEU A 942 -31.96 -64.48 110.03
CA LEU A 942 -31.03 -64.84 108.95
C LEU A 942 -30.58 -66.31 109.11
N PRO A 943 -30.06 -66.94 108.03
CA PRO A 943 -29.44 -68.26 108.09
C PRO A 943 -28.50 -68.42 109.30
N GLY A 944 -28.74 -69.44 110.12
CA GLY A 944 -27.94 -69.77 111.30
C GLY A 944 -28.23 -68.96 112.57
N GLU A 945 -29.16 -67.99 112.54
CA GLU A 945 -29.53 -67.20 113.73
C GLU A 945 -30.57 -67.92 114.63
N SER A 946 -30.52 -67.67 115.95
CA SER A 946 -31.46 -68.22 116.94
C SER A 946 -31.95 -67.15 117.93
N ASP A 947 -33.23 -67.20 118.33
CA ASP A 947 -33.81 -66.37 119.39
C ASP A 947 -34.45 -67.19 120.52
N SER A 948 -34.04 -66.93 121.76
CA SER A 948 -34.53 -67.62 122.98
C SER A 948 -35.23 -66.69 123.97
N THR A 949 -35.55 -65.46 123.55
CA THR A 949 -35.95 -64.39 124.49
C THR A 949 -37.29 -63.75 124.18
N THR A 950 -37.77 -63.84 122.93
CA THR A 950 -38.99 -63.13 122.52
C THR A 950 -40.26 -63.82 123.00
N PHE A 951 -40.27 -65.15 123.10
CA PHE A 951 -41.49 -65.93 123.32
C PHE A 951 -41.55 -66.53 124.73
N THR A 952 -42.68 -66.34 125.43
CA THR A 952 -42.95 -66.94 126.76
C THR A 952 -44.43 -67.26 126.95
N ALA A 953 -44.77 -68.19 127.85
CA ALA A 953 -46.15 -68.51 128.21
C ALA A 953 -46.29 -69.00 129.66
N THR A 954 -47.49 -68.94 130.24
CA THR A 954 -47.75 -69.45 131.61
C THR A 954 -49.05 -70.24 131.68
N TYR A 955 -49.02 -71.40 132.32
CA TYR A 955 -50.16 -72.29 132.55
C TYR A 955 -50.55 -72.34 134.04
N LEU A 956 -51.84 -72.37 134.37
CA LEU A 956 -52.32 -72.47 135.76
C LEU A 956 -52.71 -73.93 136.06
N ILE A 957 -52.06 -74.57 137.04
CA ILE A 957 -52.34 -75.97 137.38
C ILE A 957 -53.71 -76.12 138.04
N THR A 958 -54.41 -77.19 137.67
CA THR A 958 -55.75 -77.53 138.15
C THR A 958 -55.70 -78.72 139.11
N GLU A 959 -56.82 -79.01 139.77
CA GLU A 959 -56.94 -80.19 140.63
C GLU A 959 -56.69 -81.50 139.86
N GLU A 960 -57.12 -81.57 138.60
CA GLU A 960 -56.91 -82.74 137.74
C GLU A 960 -55.42 -82.96 137.46
N ASP A 961 -54.65 -81.88 137.29
CA ASP A 961 -53.20 -81.97 137.07
C ASP A 961 -52.47 -82.53 138.31
N ILE A 962 -52.91 -82.14 139.51
CA ILE A 962 -52.36 -82.63 140.78
C ILE A 962 -52.72 -84.11 140.99
N GLU A 963 -53.95 -84.53 140.66
CA GLU A 963 -54.35 -85.94 140.70
C GLU A 963 -53.55 -86.79 139.69
N ASN A 964 -53.22 -86.24 138.52
CA ASN A 964 -52.42 -86.91 137.49
C ASN A 964 -50.90 -86.86 137.76
N GLY A 965 -50.44 -85.93 138.59
CA GLY A 965 -49.05 -85.78 138.99
C GLY A 965 -48.12 -85.21 137.92
N GLN A 966 -48.63 -84.73 136.78
CA GLN A 966 -47.83 -84.10 135.71
C GLN A 966 -48.69 -83.30 134.71
N VAL A 967 -48.07 -82.38 133.96
CA VAL A 967 -48.63 -81.66 132.80
C VAL A 967 -47.76 -81.91 131.57
N LEU A 968 -48.37 -82.26 130.44
CA LEU A 968 -47.72 -82.49 129.14
C LEU A 968 -48.10 -81.37 128.16
N ASN A 969 -47.14 -80.76 127.45
CA ASN A 969 -47.42 -79.64 126.54
C ASN A 969 -46.49 -79.56 125.30
N GLN A 970 -47.07 -79.46 124.10
CA GLN A 970 -46.37 -79.35 122.80
C GLN A 970 -46.69 -77.99 122.13
N ALA A 971 -45.69 -77.27 121.61
CA ALA A 971 -45.92 -76.06 120.80
C ALA A 971 -45.49 -76.27 119.33
N THR A 972 -45.83 -75.31 118.48
CA THR A 972 -45.49 -75.29 117.04
C THR A 972 -44.97 -73.91 116.66
N VAL A 973 -43.83 -73.84 115.96
CA VAL A 973 -43.33 -72.62 115.31
C VAL A 973 -43.72 -72.61 113.83
N SER A 974 -43.94 -71.43 113.26
CA SER A 974 -44.08 -71.23 111.82
C SER A 974 -43.38 -69.95 111.35
N GLY A 975 -42.79 -69.95 110.15
CA GLY A 975 -42.19 -68.78 109.49
C GLY A 975 -42.30 -68.86 107.96
N VAL A 976 -41.87 -67.83 107.22
CA VAL A 976 -42.04 -67.70 105.76
C VAL A 976 -40.72 -67.35 105.07
N LEU A 977 -40.39 -68.04 103.98
CA LEU A 977 -39.24 -67.75 103.11
C LEU A 977 -39.54 -66.59 102.14
N PRO A 978 -38.52 -65.96 101.50
CA PRO A 978 -38.73 -64.82 100.60
C PRO A 978 -39.61 -65.16 99.37
N ASP A 979 -39.63 -66.43 98.96
CA ASP A 979 -40.49 -66.94 97.88
C ASP A 979 -41.95 -67.19 98.32
N GLY A 980 -42.27 -66.96 99.60
CA GLY A 980 -43.57 -67.15 100.21
C GLY A 980 -43.83 -68.57 100.75
N THR A 981 -42.85 -69.47 100.72
CA THR A 981 -42.98 -70.82 101.26
C THR A 981 -43.03 -70.79 102.79
N GLU A 982 -44.05 -71.40 103.38
CA GLU A 982 -44.19 -71.52 104.85
C GLU A 982 -43.34 -72.70 105.38
N LEU A 983 -42.59 -72.45 106.45
CA LEU A 983 -41.89 -73.45 107.25
C LEU A 983 -42.61 -73.62 108.59
N MET A 984 -42.65 -74.85 109.13
CA MET A 984 -43.23 -75.16 110.43
C MET A 984 -42.40 -76.25 111.12
N ASP A 985 -42.37 -76.22 112.45
CA ASP A 985 -41.73 -77.24 113.28
C ASP A 985 -42.44 -77.37 114.64
N LEU A 986 -42.35 -78.53 115.29
CA LEU A 986 -42.87 -78.77 116.63
C LEU A 986 -41.77 -78.56 117.69
N SER A 987 -42.16 -78.12 118.88
CA SER A 987 -41.18 -77.87 119.95
C SER A 987 -40.55 -79.13 120.52
N ASP A 988 -39.23 -79.17 120.64
CA ASP A 988 -38.54 -80.21 121.41
C ASP A 988 -38.51 -79.91 122.92
N ASP A 989 -38.53 -80.93 123.77
CA ASP A 989 -38.16 -80.81 125.19
C ASP A 989 -36.67 -81.11 125.32
N PRO A 990 -35.81 -80.09 125.50
CA PRO A 990 -34.36 -80.29 125.57
C PRO A 990 -33.92 -81.07 126.82
N THR A 991 -34.85 -81.45 127.72
CA THR A 991 -34.58 -82.32 128.87
C THR A 991 -34.98 -83.78 128.65
N ASP A 992 -35.64 -84.10 127.54
CA ASP A 992 -35.88 -85.47 127.09
C ASP A 992 -34.83 -85.86 126.02
N ASP A 993 -34.03 -86.89 126.30
CA ASP A 993 -32.96 -87.32 125.39
C ASP A 993 -33.47 -88.29 124.30
N THR A 994 -34.78 -88.53 124.19
CA THR A 994 -35.30 -89.47 123.18
C THR A 994 -35.27 -88.91 121.76
N ASN A 995 -35.33 -87.60 121.62
CA ASN A 995 -35.25 -86.78 120.42
C ASN A 995 -36.04 -87.37 119.24
N VAL A 996 -37.36 -87.55 119.40
CA VAL A 996 -38.20 -88.13 118.37
C VAL A 996 -38.64 -87.06 117.36
N ASP A 997 -38.11 -87.13 116.15
CA ASP A 997 -38.61 -86.37 114.99
C ASP A 997 -39.86 -87.07 114.43
N VAL A 998 -41.05 -86.55 114.78
CA VAL A 998 -42.33 -87.10 114.33
C VAL A 998 -42.82 -86.50 113.01
N ASN A 999 -42.42 -85.26 112.71
CA ASN A 999 -42.86 -84.52 111.53
C ASN A 999 -41.97 -84.79 110.29
N GLY A 1000 -40.77 -85.35 110.51
CA GLY A 1000 -39.78 -85.74 109.51
C GLY A 1000 -39.00 -84.58 108.89
N ASP A 1001 -38.99 -83.40 109.52
CA ASP A 1001 -38.29 -82.21 109.02
C ASP A 1001 -36.80 -82.16 109.38
N GLY A 1002 -36.33 -83.12 110.17
CA GLY A 1002 -34.94 -83.24 110.58
C GLY A 1002 -34.65 -82.67 111.97
N ASN A 1003 -35.60 -82.00 112.61
CA ASN A 1003 -35.52 -81.55 114.00
C ASN A 1003 -36.27 -82.50 114.95
N PRO A 1004 -35.85 -82.66 116.22
CA PRO A 1004 -36.59 -83.44 117.21
C PRO A 1004 -37.86 -82.72 117.72
N ASP A 1005 -38.91 -83.48 118.09
CA ASP A 1005 -40.24 -82.95 118.42
C ASP A 1005 -40.81 -83.43 119.78
N ASP A 1006 -39.97 -83.70 120.81
CA ASP A 1006 -40.46 -84.34 122.05
C ASP A 1006 -41.37 -83.39 122.88
N PRO A 1007 -42.56 -83.82 123.36
CA PRO A 1007 -43.44 -82.93 124.13
C PRO A 1007 -42.94 -82.64 125.54
N THR A 1008 -42.97 -81.37 125.95
CA THR A 1008 -42.51 -80.94 127.28
C THR A 1008 -43.33 -81.53 128.43
N VAL A 1009 -42.68 -82.20 129.39
CA VAL A 1009 -43.32 -82.80 130.59
C VAL A 1009 -42.92 -82.07 131.88
N THR A 1010 -43.88 -81.57 132.65
CA THR A 1010 -43.64 -80.97 133.99
C THR A 1010 -44.31 -81.80 135.11
N ILE A 1011 -43.56 -82.32 136.07
CA ILE A 1011 -44.03 -83.26 137.15
C ILE A 1011 -44.49 -82.53 138.44
N ILE A 1012 -45.56 -83.00 139.11
CA ILE A 1012 -46.16 -82.45 140.36
C ILE A 1012 -46.15 -83.50 141.53
N PRO A 1013 -45.57 -83.24 142.74
CA PRO A 1013 -45.46 -84.23 143.86
C PRO A 1013 -46.72 -84.44 144.78
N SER A 1014 -46.97 -85.64 145.36
CA SER A 1014 -48.20 -86.03 146.15
C SER A 1014 -48.07 -86.18 147.71
N VAL A 1015 -49.18 -86.10 148.50
CA VAL A 1015 -49.23 -86.29 150.01
C VAL A 1015 -50.33 -87.30 150.51
N LEU A 1016 -49.99 -88.40 151.22
CA LEU A 1016 -50.93 -89.27 152.02
C LEU A 1016 -50.23 -90.14 153.12
N ASN A 1017 -50.89 -90.33 154.29
CA ASN A 1017 -50.42 -90.93 155.59
C ASN A 1017 -50.51 -92.48 155.71
N VAL A 1018 -49.59 -93.17 156.41
CA VAL A 1018 -49.79 -94.54 156.99
C VAL A 1018 -48.94 -94.87 158.24
N THR A 1019 -49.61 -95.29 159.32
CA THR A 1019 -49.10 -96.06 160.46
C THR A 1019 -50.07 -97.23 160.72
N ASP A 1020 -49.72 -98.47 160.37
CA ASP A 1020 -50.29 -99.71 160.97
C ASP A 1020 -49.54 -100.97 160.47
N LEU A 1021 -49.48 -102.02 161.31
CA LEU A 1021 -48.78 -103.31 161.03
C LEU A 1021 -49.68 -104.33 160.32
N GLU A 1022 -49.15 -105.03 159.31
CA GLU A 1022 -49.85 -106.10 158.59
C GLU A 1022 -49.23 -107.48 158.90
N VAL A 1023 -50.05 -108.46 159.33
CA VAL A 1023 -49.59 -109.80 159.75
C VAL A 1023 -50.08 -110.88 158.80
N PHE A 1024 -49.17 -111.62 158.17
CA PHE A 1024 -49.50 -112.72 157.25
C PHE A 1024 -49.71 -114.03 158.03
N THR A 1025 -50.94 -114.56 158.02
CA THR A 1025 -51.37 -115.61 158.96
C THR A 1025 -51.14 -117.06 158.50
N GLY A 1026 -50.47 -117.29 157.37
CA GLY A 1026 -50.21 -118.63 156.84
C GLY A 1026 -48.74 -118.83 156.50
N ILE A 1027 -48.17 -119.96 156.94
CA ILE A 1027 -46.81 -120.36 156.57
C ILE A 1027 -46.79 -121.81 156.06
N SER A 1028 -45.90 -122.08 155.10
CA SER A 1028 -45.59 -123.41 154.55
C SER A 1028 -44.10 -123.75 154.71
N PRO A 1029 -43.64 -124.18 155.90
CA PRO A 1029 -42.23 -124.49 156.14
C PRO A 1029 -41.85 -125.85 155.52
N ASP A 1030 -41.73 -125.90 154.20
CA ASP A 1030 -41.34 -127.07 153.39
C ASP A 1030 -39.95 -126.94 152.75
N GLY A 1031 -39.34 -125.75 152.83
CA GLY A 1031 -37.99 -125.45 152.37
C GLY A 1031 -37.90 -125.08 150.89
N ASP A 1032 -39.01 -124.75 150.23
CA ASP A 1032 -39.03 -124.25 148.85
C ASP A 1032 -38.64 -122.76 148.71
N GLY A 1033 -38.47 -122.05 149.84
CA GLY A 1033 -38.12 -120.64 149.90
C GLY A 1033 -39.32 -119.69 149.87
N GLN A 1034 -40.55 -120.21 149.81
CA GLN A 1034 -41.78 -119.43 149.78
C GLN A 1034 -42.63 -119.71 151.02
N ASN A 1035 -43.02 -118.64 151.73
CA ASN A 1035 -43.83 -118.70 152.95
C ASN A 1035 -43.28 -119.65 154.05
N ASP A 1036 -41.99 -119.97 154.03
CA ASP A 1036 -41.34 -120.82 155.04
C ASP A 1036 -41.29 -120.18 156.44
N GLU A 1037 -41.50 -118.86 156.52
CA GLU A 1037 -41.30 -118.02 157.70
C GLU A 1037 -42.54 -117.17 158.01
N PHE A 1038 -42.78 -116.89 159.28
CA PHE A 1038 -43.91 -116.04 159.70
C PHE A 1038 -43.53 -114.56 159.60
N ILE A 1039 -44.14 -113.86 158.63
CA ILE A 1039 -43.82 -112.46 158.26
C ILE A 1039 -44.86 -111.48 158.82
N ILE A 1040 -44.37 -110.37 159.36
CA ILE A 1040 -45.18 -109.22 159.84
C ILE A 1040 -44.62 -107.93 159.21
N GLU A 1041 -45.32 -107.36 158.23
CA GLU A 1041 -44.89 -106.13 157.55
C GLU A 1041 -45.05 -104.89 158.44
N GLY A 1042 -44.04 -104.01 158.36
CA GLY A 1042 -43.90 -102.83 159.22
C GLY A 1042 -43.32 -103.10 160.62
N ILE A 1043 -43.09 -104.35 161.03
CA ILE A 1043 -42.66 -104.67 162.42
C ILE A 1043 -41.30 -104.05 162.79
N VAL A 1044 -40.45 -103.81 161.78
CA VAL A 1044 -39.11 -103.21 161.93
C VAL A 1044 -39.14 -101.77 162.43
N ASP A 1045 -40.26 -101.06 162.22
CA ASP A 1045 -40.47 -99.71 162.71
C ASP A 1045 -40.77 -99.67 164.22
N PHE A 1046 -41.01 -100.85 164.83
CA PHE A 1046 -41.24 -101.02 166.27
C PHE A 1046 -40.20 -101.97 166.88
N PRO A 1047 -38.95 -101.53 167.09
CA PRO A 1047 -37.86 -102.39 167.55
C PRO A 1047 -38.09 -102.97 168.95
N ASP A 1048 -38.83 -102.27 169.80
CA ASP A 1048 -39.29 -102.76 171.11
C ASP A 1048 -40.57 -103.62 170.97
N ASN A 1049 -40.44 -104.76 170.31
CA ASN A 1049 -41.52 -105.72 170.13
C ASN A 1049 -41.22 -107.11 170.77
N ASN A 1050 -42.26 -107.88 171.04
CA ASN A 1050 -42.19 -109.25 171.54
C ASN A 1050 -43.27 -110.10 170.85
N VAL A 1051 -42.85 -111.13 170.13
CA VAL A 1051 -43.72 -112.07 169.42
C VAL A 1051 -43.67 -113.43 170.11
N GLN A 1052 -44.84 -113.91 170.53
CA GLN A 1052 -45.01 -115.19 171.20
C GLN A 1052 -46.00 -116.03 170.41
N ILE A 1053 -45.70 -117.33 170.25
CA ILE A 1053 -46.59 -118.25 169.54
C ILE A 1053 -46.96 -119.41 170.46
N PHE A 1054 -48.24 -119.76 170.43
CA PHE A 1054 -48.87 -120.77 171.26
C PHE A 1054 -49.52 -121.83 170.39
N ASN A 1055 -49.44 -123.09 170.80
CA ASN A 1055 -50.26 -124.13 170.17
C ASN A 1055 -51.73 -124.03 170.62
N ARG A 1056 -52.59 -124.86 170.01
CA ARG A 1056 -54.05 -124.87 170.29
C ARG A 1056 -54.44 -125.13 171.76
N TRP A 1057 -53.52 -125.62 172.58
CA TRP A 1057 -53.74 -125.86 174.02
C TRP A 1057 -53.24 -124.71 174.89
N GLY A 1058 -52.80 -123.60 174.29
CA GLY A 1058 -52.29 -122.41 174.99
C GLY A 1058 -50.85 -122.58 175.51
N VAL A 1059 -50.13 -123.61 175.05
CA VAL A 1059 -48.73 -123.81 175.42
C VAL A 1059 -47.85 -123.00 174.48
N GLN A 1060 -47.00 -122.15 175.03
CA GLN A 1060 -46.05 -121.35 174.26
C GLN A 1060 -45.02 -122.26 173.61
N VAL A 1061 -44.92 -122.18 172.28
CA VAL A 1061 -43.99 -122.97 171.45
C VAL A 1061 -42.83 -122.15 170.92
N PHE A 1062 -42.96 -120.81 170.89
CA PHE A 1062 -41.93 -119.87 170.48
C PHE A 1062 -42.08 -118.52 171.20
N GLU A 1063 -40.96 -117.84 171.47
CA GLU A 1063 -40.95 -116.44 171.89
C GLU A 1063 -39.67 -115.72 171.43
N GLY A 1064 -39.85 -114.62 170.71
CA GLY A 1064 -38.78 -113.74 170.23
C GLY A 1064 -39.00 -112.29 170.66
N ASN A 1065 -38.02 -111.70 171.34
CA ASN A 1065 -37.97 -110.25 171.57
C ASN A 1065 -37.19 -109.59 170.42
N GLY A 1066 -37.70 -108.47 169.89
CA GLY A 1066 -37.11 -107.77 168.74
C GLY A 1066 -37.28 -108.55 167.44
N TYR A 1067 -38.50 -109.03 167.16
CA TYR A 1067 -38.83 -109.76 165.93
C TYR A 1067 -38.72 -108.83 164.72
N ASP A 1068 -37.98 -109.26 163.69
CA ASP A 1068 -37.55 -108.42 162.56
C ASP A 1068 -37.76 -109.08 161.18
N ASN A 1069 -38.44 -110.22 161.14
CA ASN A 1069 -38.61 -111.07 159.95
C ASN A 1069 -37.29 -111.59 159.32
N GLN A 1070 -36.13 -111.43 159.97
CA GLN A 1070 -34.83 -111.82 159.41
C GLN A 1070 -34.03 -112.66 160.39
N THR A 1071 -33.62 -112.08 161.52
CA THR A 1071 -32.70 -112.69 162.49
C THR A 1071 -33.44 -113.38 163.63
N VAL A 1072 -34.55 -112.80 164.08
CA VAL A 1072 -35.45 -113.39 165.09
C VAL A 1072 -36.79 -113.62 164.41
N VAL A 1073 -36.96 -114.82 163.85
CA VAL A 1073 -38.12 -115.19 163.02
C VAL A 1073 -38.59 -116.62 163.31
N PHE A 1074 -39.90 -116.83 163.27
CA PHE A 1074 -40.51 -118.13 163.50
C PHE A 1074 -40.62 -118.92 162.19
N ARG A 1075 -40.00 -120.11 162.18
CA ARG A 1075 -39.87 -121.00 161.02
C ARG A 1075 -40.65 -122.31 161.18
N GLY A 1076 -41.65 -122.32 162.06
CA GLY A 1076 -42.42 -123.52 162.38
C GLY A 1076 -41.71 -124.55 163.28
N ILE A 1077 -40.66 -124.15 164.01
CA ILE A 1077 -39.90 -125.02 164.93
C ILE A 1077 -40.13 -124.59 166.38
N SER A 1078 -40.23 -125.54 167.31
CA SER A 1078 -40.46 -125.24 168.73
C SER A 1078 -39.18 -124.99 169.53
N ASP A 1079 -39.24 -124.04 170.46
CA ASP A 1079 -38.21 -123.76 171.48
C ASP A 1079 -38.24 -124.73 172.69
N GLY A 1080 -39.11 -125.76 172.67
CA GLY A 1080 -38.98 -126.95 173.51
C GLY A 1080 -39.56 -126.91 174.93
N ARG A 1081 -40.89 -126.70 175.10
CA ARG A 1081 -41.54 -126.78 176.42
C ARG A 1081 -42.72 -127.78 176.48
N ALA A 1082 -42.59 -128.74 177.40
CA ALA A 1082 -43.55 -129.75 177.93
C ALA A 1082 -44.04 -130.91 177.03
N THR A 1083 -44.39 -130.71 175.75
CA THR A 1083 -44.95 -131.80 174.91
C THR A 1083 -44.21 -132.04 173.60
N ILE A 1084 -43.38 -131.09 173.17
CA ILE A 1084 -42.57 -131.18 171.96
C ILE A 1084 -41.15 -130.74 172.35
N ASN A 1085 -40.15 -131.54 171.96
CA ASN A 1085 -38.74 -131.26 172.26
C ASN A 1085 -38.27 -130.02 171.50
N SER A 1086 -37.24 -129.32 172.02
CA SER A 1086 -36.58 -128.24 171.28
C SER A 1086 -36.07 -128.73 169.94
N ASP A 1087 -36.10 -127.86 168.93
CA ASP A 1087 -35.64 -128.12 167.56
C ASP A 1087 -36.45 -129.20 166.82
N LYS A 1088 -37.64 -129.54 167.34
CA LYS A 1088 -38.61 -130.31 166.58
C LYS A 1088 -39.58 -129.38 165.88
N GLU A 1089 -39.74 -129.66 164.61
CA GLU A 1089 -40.78 -129.11 163.77
C GLU A 1089 -42.16 -129.30 164.39
N LEU A 1090 -42.94 -128.24 164.34
CA LEU A 1090 -44.29 -128.19 164.88
C LEU A 1090 -45.26 -128.82 163.86
N PRO A 1091 -46.23 -129.65 164.31
CA PRO A 1091 -47.20 -130.25 163.41
C PRO A 1091 -48.04 -129.20 162.69
N GLU A 1092 -48.50 -129.56 161.49
CA GLU A 1092 -49.52 -128.79 160.78
C GLU A 1092 -50.76 -128.52 161.64
N GLY A 1093 -51.32 -127.33 161.46
CA GLY A 1093 -52.53 -126.89 162.11
C GLY A 1093 -52.45 -125.45 162.62
N THR A 1094 -53.49 -125.06 163.34
CA THR A 1094 -53.63 -123.70 163.86
C THR A 1094 -52.87 -123.51 165.17
N TYR A 1095 -52.07 -122.45 165.18
CA TYR A 1095 -51.37 -121.84 166.30
C TYR A 1095 -51.94 -120.44 166.54
N TYR A 1096 -51.58 -119.83 167.65
CA TYR A 1096 -52.00 -118.48 168.00
C TYR A 1096 -50.78 -117.63 168.27
N TYR A 1097 -50.73 -116.44 167.68
CA TYR A 1097 -49.65 -115.50 167.93
C TYR A 1097 -50.14 -114.35 168.82
N LEU A 1098 -49.21 -113.79 169.57
CA LEU A 1098 -49.38 -112.60 170.37
C LEU A 1098 -48.18 -111.70 170.15
N ILE A 1099 -48.42 -110.50 169.63
CA ILE A 1099 -47.42 -109.49 169.32
C ILE A 1099 -47.68 -108.33 170.28
N ASN A 1100 -46.68 -108.00 171.09
CA ASN A 1100 -46.66 -106.76 171.87
C ASN A 1100 -45.68 -105.81 171.18
N TYR A 1101 -46.09 -104.58 170.87
CA TYR A 1101 -45.22 -103.58 170.27
C TYR A 1101 -45.54 -102.19 170.82
N GLN A 1102 -44.52 -101.36 170.98
CA GLN A 1102 -44.65 -100.04 171.58
C GLN A 1102 -44.86 -98.98 170.49
N THR A 1103 -45.97 -98.25 170.52
CA THR A 1103 -46.17 -97.03 169.70
C THR A 1103 -46.02 -95.77 170.57
N GLU A 1104 -45.97 -94.59 169.94
CA GLU A 1104 -45.97 -93.31 170.66
C GLU A 1104 -47.20 -93.18 171.58
N ASP A 1105 -48.34 -93.77 171.20
CA ASP A 1105 -49.59 -93.81 171.98
C ASP A 1105 -49.64 -94.90 173.09
N GLY A 1106 -48.54 -95.66 173.27
CA GLY A 1106 -48.40 -96.68 174.31
C GLY A 1106 -48.25 -98.11 173.78
N LEU A 1107 -48.20 -99.07 174.70
CA LEU A 1107 -48.06 -100.49 174.35
C LEU A 1107 -49.32 -101.00 173.63
N LYS A 1108 -49.16 -101.39 172.37
CA LYS A 1108 -50.18 -102.05 171.57
C LYS A 1108 -49.97 -103.56 171.58
N ARG A 1109 -51.08 -104.30 171.46
CA ARG A 1109 -51.09 -105.76 171.50
C ARG A 1109 -51.96 -106.29 170.38
N LEU A 1110 -51.34 -107.02 169.45
CA LEU A 1110 -52.01 -107.74 168.38
C LEU A 1110 -52.02 -109.22 168.69
N SER A 1111 -53.11 -109.91 168.41
CA SER A 1111 -53.17 -111.36 168.52
C SER A 1111 -54.04 -111.93 167.43
N GLY A 1112 -53.67 -113.09 166.94
CA GLY A 1112 -54.41 -113.76 165.89
C GLY A 1112 -54.08 -115.24 165.84
N TYR A 1113 -54.48 -115.87 164.76
CA TYR A 1113 -54.12 -117.26 164.49
C TYR A 1113 -53.05 -117.31 163.40
N LEU A 1114 -52.16 -118.28 163.52
CA LEU A 1114 -51.17 -118.64 162.51
C LEU A 1114 -51.48 -120.07 162.07
N TYR A 1115 -51.65 -120.29 160.79
CA TYR A 1115 -51.83 -121.63 160.25
C TYR A 1115 -50.51 -122.13 159.66
N ILE A 1116 -50.02 -123.25 160.19
CA ILE A 1116 -48.90 -123.97 159.60
C ILE A 1116 -49.49 -125.06 158.71
N ASN A 1117 -49.20 -124.98 157.41
CA ASN A 1117 -49.51 -126.01 156.41
C ASN A 1117 -48.18 -126.57 155.89
N ARG A 1118 -48.08 -127.83 155.47
CA ARG A 1118 -46.85 -128.37 154.89
C ARG A 1118 -47.14 -129.29 153.72
#